data_AF-A0A813MLY9-F1
#
_entry.id   AF-A0A813MLY9-F1
#
_cell.length_a   1.000
_cell.length_b   1.000
_cell.length_c   1.000
_cell.angle_alpha   90.00
_cell.angle_beta   90.00
_cell.angle_gamma   90.00
#
_symmetry.space_group_name_H-M   'P 1'
#
loop_
_entity.id
_entity.type
_entity.pdbx_description
1 polymer ?
#
loop_
_entity_poly.entity_id
_entity_poly.type
_entity_poly.pdbx_seq_one_letter_code
_entity_poly.pdbx_strand_id
1 'polypeptide(L)'
;MGISGSQHNSGKKPVVLIVGGGYGGIQCAKLLDKTGQFFVVLIDRKSYFLHNIASVRAVVEHDFARKIITPYDRLLTNGCVVQAEVISITDDSIQVYGRNEPIHFNYLIIATGSSYAFPGKIAETDSSKAVDLYNNLQEKIQQAEQILIIGGGPVGIELAGEIATDYPEKDITIVHNQMTLLQPKAFQDKIYVRLQEQLEKMKIKIILNDGIELTDDLLRHKLNYVEGKRTYITEKNKINITADLTFLCIGAHVNNKSIKNGPLISKLNPQTGRLIVNNYFQVDGYENIFAIGDICDKEAKYGYVAAAQAEYVAKFLTLIDKKKPYPKEYQIHQYPLILLTIGRNGGIGQIPNKSGTIIGNLLVKYIKARDIFTSRYRSFMNYKMDSEIENKSAYTNKIDSIQSILSFTEQDARNLLADKQKNGIYMLRQSTRDENKFILSLIKDGQCYHYRAHHAGNGTFLDEKTDSVFYSLDGLLEYYQTDGVRHLRCPLTIPLRGHSLPAFAQRRGVTTALHQAASEGQKDVVSQILNDHDCPDIHCKNEEGNTPLHEACFFGRDDVVKELLKAGASWKFVNKLGWTSLHQAALGNCPTVVDILVNRAQADVDARNPFNLYAPIHCAAACNNVETIATLIAHDSPLRPLTENGETPYDLAIKHNGSECIEKLGKIITFISIQN
;
A
#
# COMPACT_ATOMS: atom_id res chain seq x y z
N MET A 1 23.99 49.07 11.29
CA MET A 1 25.16 48.64 12.08
C MET A 1 24.63 47.76 13.21
N GLY A 2 24.96 46.49 13.38
CA GLY A 2 25.85 45.59 12.64
C GLY A 2 25.32 44.16 12.70
N ILE A 3 25.72 43.39 11.69
CA ILE A 3 25.53 41.96 11.53
C ILE A 3 26.50 41.26 12.49
N SER A 4 26.06 40.30 13.31
CA SER A 4 26.85 39.09 13.57
C SER A 4 25.98 38.04 14.28
N GLY A 5 25.97 36.85 13.69
CA GLY A 5 25.12 35.73 14.08
C GLY A 5 24.95 34.72 12.95
N SER A 6 25.90 34.69 12.00
CA SER A 6 26.11 33.57 11.10
C SER A 6 26.60 32.38 11.93
N GLN A 7 25.68 31.52 12.35
CA GLN A 7 25.98 30.12 12.50
C GLN A 7 25.34 29.38 11.34
N HIS A 8 26.18 29.00 10.38
CA HIS A 8 25.92 27.87 9.51
C HIS A 8 25.40 26.71 10.37
N ASN A 9 24.14 26.33 10.20
CA ASN A 9 23.72 25.00 10.59
C ASN A 9 23.93 24.10 9.37
N SER A 10 24.97 23.28 9.46
CA SER A 10 25.33 22.14 8.61
C SER A 10 24.11 21.41 8.04
N GLY A 11 24.19 20.82 6.84
CA GLY A 11 23.12 20.12 6.11
C GLY A 11 22.41 18.94 6.80
N LYS A 12 21.91 19.14 8.03
CA LYS A 12 21.09 18.23 8.81
C LYS A 12 19.63 18.56 8.57
N LYS A 13 18.88 17.55 8.15
CA LYS A 13 17.44 17.66 7.90
C LYS A 13 16.69 17.89 9.22
N PRO A 14 15.63 18.72 9.25
CA PRO A 14 14.80 18.86 10.43
C PRO A 14 14.20 17.51 10.85
N VAL A 15 14.15 17.27 12.15
CA VAL A 15 13.63 16.03 12.74
C VAL A 15 12.11 16.14 12.89
N VAL A 16 11.38 15.24 12.26
CA VAL A 16 9.94 15.07 12.49
C VAL A 16 9.70 13.79 13.28
N LEU A 17 9.24 13.94 14.51
CA LEU A 17 8.92 12.84 15.39
C LEU A 17 7.42 12.53 15.32
N ILE A 18 7.07 11.26 15.16
CA ILE A 18 5.69 10.80 15.07
C ILE A 18 5.45 9.76 16.16
N VAL A 19 4.50 10.00 17.06
CA VAL A 19 4.17 9.10 18.17
C VAL A 19 2.90 8.31 17.86
N GLY A 20 3.05 7.01 17.61
CA GLY A 20 1.99 6.06 17.30
C GLY A 20 1.99 5.65 15.83
N GLY A 21 2.19 4.36 15.56
CA GLY A 21 2.23 3.76 14.22
C GLY A 21 0.89 3.19 13.77
N GLY A 22 -0.23 3.82 14.13
CA GLY A 22 -1.56 3.52 13.60
C GLY A 22 -1.78 4.13 12.20
N TYR A 23 -3.03 4.13 11.73
CA TYR A 23 -3.41 4.60 10.38
C TYR A 23 -2.84 5.99 10.01
N GLY A 24 -3.09 7.00 10.84
CA GLY A 24 -2.57 8.36 10.59
C GLY A 24 -1.05 8.44 10.73
N GLY A 25 -0.47 7.72 11.69
CA GLY A 25 0.97 7.71 11.96
C GLY A 25 1.80 7.17 10.81
N ILE A 26 1.47 5.97 10.31
CA ILE A 26 2.19 5.37 9.16
C ILE A 26 2.04 6.21 7.90
N GLN A 27 0.88 6.85 7.73
CA GLN A 27 0.59 7.66 6.56
C GLN A 27 1.41 8.94 6.58
N CYS A 28 1.41 9.65 7.70
CA CYS A 28 2.18 10.87 7.86
C CYS A 28 3.69 10.56 7.74
N ALA A 29 4.16 9.49 8.38
CA ALA A 29 5.55 9.05 8.32
C ALA A 29 6.01 8.81 6.88
N LYS A 30 5.26 7.99 6.12
CA LYS A 30 5.62 7.65 4.74
C LYS A 30 5.57 8.87 3.80
N LEU A 31 4.57 9.74 3.96
CA LEU A 31 4.44 10.94 3.13
C LEU A 31 5.60 11.91 3.37
N LEU A 32 5.95 12.17 4.62
CA LEU A 32 7.05 13.05 4.99
C LEU A 32 8.40 12.46 4.58
N ASP A 33 8.62 11.16 4.78
CA ASP A 33 9.85 10.45 4.41
C ASP A 33 10.11 10.51 2.90
N LYS A 34 9.05 10.34 2.09
CA LYS A 34 9.11 10.43 0.62
C LYS A 34 9.54 11.82 0.13
N THR A 35 9.32 12.88 0.91
CA THR A 35 9.75 14.22 0.51
C THR A 35 11.27 14.40 0.52
N GLY A 36 11.99 13.58 1.29
CA GLY A 36 13.42 13.72 1.53
C GLY A 36 13.84 14.97 2.29
N GLN A 37 12.90 15.84 2.70
CA GLN A 37 13.18 17.10 3.42
C GLN A 37 13.48 16.88 4.90
N PHE A 38 12.84 15.88 5.50
CA PHE A 38 12.89 15.63 6.93
C PHE A 38 13.67 14.36 7.26
N PHE A 39 14.23 14.30 8.47
CA PHE A 39 14.57 13.05 9.12
C PHE A 39 13.38 12.58 9.95
N VAL A 40 12.66 11.57 9.47
CA VAL A 40 11.42 11.09 10.08
C VAL A 40 11.70 9.99 11.08
N VAL A 41 11.21 10.14 12.31
CA VAL A 41 11.29 9.12 13.37
C VAL A 41 9.88 8.73 13.79
N LEU A 42 9.45 7.51 13.44
CA LEU A 42 8.19 6.95 13.93
C LEU A 42 8.45 6.16 15.21
N ILE A 43 7.70 6.44 16.28
CA ILE A 43 7.80 5.73 17.55
C ILE A 43 6.50 4.99 17.81
N ASP A 44 6.57 3.68 18.01
CA ASP A 44 5.44 2.86 18.42
C ASP A 44 5.87 1.82 19.46
N ARG A 45 4.95 1.38 20.31
CA ARG A 45 5.18 0.28 21.26
C ARG A 45 5.33 -1.06 20.54
N LYS A 46 4.74 -1.19 19.36
CA LYS A 46 4.78 -2.41 18.53
C LYS A 46 5.92 -2.32 17.51
N SER A 47 6.52 -3.46 17.19
CA SER A 47 7.48 -3.57 16.07
C SER A 47 6.79 -3.68 14.69
N TYR A 48 5.46 -3.66 14.66
CA TYR A 48 4.64 -3.89 13.48
C TYR A 48 3.38 -3.01 13.47
N PHE A 49 2.90 -2.70 12.27
CA PHE A 49 1.57 -2.16 12.04
C PHE A 49 0.52 -3.25 12.23
N LEU A 50 -0.42 -3.01 13.14
CA LEU A 50 -1.59 -3.86 13.33
C LEU A 50 -2.80 -3.29 12.58
N HIS A 51 -3.30 -4.01 11.58
CA HIS A 51 -4.48 -3.62 10.83
C HIS A 51 -5.79 -3.88 11.63
N ASN A 52 -6.09 -2.99 12.59
CA ASN A 52 -7.20 -3.15 13.54
C ASN A 52 -8.59 -3.31 12.89
N ILE A 53 -8.84 -2.76 11.70
CA ILE A 53 -10.13 -2.95 11.01
C ILE A 53 -10.29 -4.43 10.58
N ALA A 54 -9.21 -5.09 10.17
CA ALA A 54 -9.25 -6.46 9.69
C ALA A 54 -9.08 -7.51 10.79
N SER A 55 -8.82 -7.11 12.04
CA SER A 55 -8.71 -8.08 13.15
C SER A 55 -10.01 -8.78 13.48
N VAL A 56 -11.19 -8.22 13.16
CA VAL A 56 -12.46 -8.96 13.29
C VAL A 56 -12.51 -10.23 12.43
N ARG A 57 -11.80 -10.25 11.30
CA ARG A 57 -11.63 -11.45 10.49
C ARG A 57 -10.49 -12.32 10.99
N ALA A 58 -9.41 -11.72 11.46
CA ALA A 58 -8.28 -12.47 12.03
C ALA A 58 -8.65 -13.29 13.26
N VAL A 59 -9.67 -12.91 14.02
CA VAL A 59 -10.15 -13.72 15.16
C VAL A 59 -11.01 -14.91 14.73
N VAL A 60 -11.44 -15.00 13.46
CA VAL A 60 -12.32 -16.06 12.94
C VAL A 60 -11.63 -16.91 11.86
N GLU A 61 -11.04 -16.28 10.84
CA GLU A 61 -10.42 -16.96 9.70
C GLU A 61 -9.01 -17.47 10.04
N HIS A 62 -8.81 -18.78 9.88
CA HIS A 62 -7.52 -19.44 10.02
C HIS A 62 -6.44 -18.78 9.14
N ASP A 63 -5.22 -18.66 9.65
CA ASP A 63 -4.05 -18.02 9.01
C ASP A 63 -4.19 -16.54 8.62
N PHE A 64 -5.36 -15.90 8.83
CA PHE A 64 -5.57 -14.51 8.43
C PHE A 64 -4.79 -13.50 9.29
N ALA A 65 -4.42 -13.88 10.53
CA ALA A 65 -3.64 -13.04 11.44
C ALA A 65 -2.33 -12.51 10.81
N ARG A 66 -1.65 -13.32 10.00
CA ARG A 66 -0.40 -12.91 9.31
C ARG A 66 -0.62 -11.80 8.28
N LYS A 67 -1.84 -11.65 7.76
CA LYS A 67 -2.19 -10.61 6.77
C LYS A 67 -2.37 -9.23 7.43
N ILE A 68 -2.71 -9.19 8.72
CA ILE A 68 -2.99 -7.95 9.46
C ILE A 68 -1.81 -7.45 10.30
N ILE A 69 -0.78 -8.27 10.48
CA ILE A 69 0.47 -7.95 11.18
C ILE A 69 1.53 -7.65 10.12
N THR A 70 1.90 -6.37 9.97
CA THR A 70 2.86 -5.94 8.94
C THR A 70 4.06 -5.24 9.59
N PRO A 71 5.26 -5.81 9.51
CA PRO A 71 6.44 -5.19 10.13
C PRO A 71 6.77 -3.81 9.52
N TYR A 72 7.39 -2.93 10.33
CA TYR A 72 7.71 -1.56 9.92
C TYR A 72 9.00 -1.40 9.09
N ASP A 73 9.79 -2.47 8.93
CA ASP A 73 11.11 -2.52 8.29
C ASP A 73 11.16 -1.94 6.86
N ARG A 74 10.04 -1.95 6.14
CA ARG A 74 9.92 -1.42 4.78
C ARG A 74 9.13 -0.12 4.69
N LEU A 75 8.71 0.46 5.81
CA LEU A 75 7.87 1.68 5.83
C LEU A 75 8.63 2.92 5.35
N LEU A 76 9.83 3.15 5.90
CA LEU A 76 10.63 4.36 5.69
C LEU A 76 11.92 4.04 4.93
N THR A 77 12.32 4.94 4.05
CA THR A 77 13.56 4.82 3.26
C THR A 77 14.67 5.73 3.81
N ASN A 78 14.33 6.92 4.32
CA ASN A 78 15.30 7.90 4.80
C ASN A 78 15.27 8.07 6.33
N GLY A 79 14.13 7.79 6.95
CA GLY A 79 13.90 7.82 8.38
C GLY A 79 14.04 6.46 9.06
N CYS A 80 13.61 6.38 10.32
CA CYS A 80 13.63 5.15 11.10
C CYS A 80 12.36 4.95 11.93
N VAL A 81 12.11 3.69 12.30
CA VAL A 81 11.05 3.33 13.24
C VAL A 81 11.71 2.83 14.53
N VAL A 82 11.23 3.33 15.66
CA VAL A 82 11.76 3.04 17.00
C VAL A 82 10.67 2.36 17.81
N GLN A 83 10.93 1.13 18.26
CA GLN A 83 10.04 0.45 19.18
C GLN A 83 10.24 0.98 20.60
N ALA A 84 9.29 1.74 21.13
CA ALA A 84 9.40 2.40 22.42
C ALA A 84 8.05 2.85 23.00
N GLU A 85 7.96 2.95 24.34
CA GLU A 85 6.87 3.62 25.04
C GLU A 85 7.26 5.07 25.37
N VAL A 86 6.53 6.03 24.82
CA VAL A 86 6.65 7.45 25.18
C VAL A 86 5.91 7.69 26.50
N ILE A 87 6.60 8.28 27.49
CA ILE A 87 6.06 8.46 28.85
C ILE A 87 5.72 9.92 29.19
N SER A 88 6.39 10.90 28.55
CA SER A 88 6.06 12.32 28.62
C SER A 88 6.44 13.05 27.33
N ILE A 89 5.79 14.19 27.09
CA ILE A 89 5.99 15.06 25.93
C ILE A 89 6.12 16.50 26.43
N THR A 90 7.19 17.21 26.04
CA THR A 90 7.40 18.64 26.26
C THR A 90 7.16 19.43 24.96
N ASP A 91 7.51 20.71 24.97
CA ASP A 91 7.43 21.64 23.84
C ASP A 91 8.46 21.36 22.73
N ASP A 92 9.57 20.70 23.07
CA ASP A 92 10.71 20.47 22.17
C ASP A 92 11.27 19.02 22.19
N SER A 93 10.79 18.18 23.10
CA SER A 93 11.32 16.83 23.29
C SER A 93 10.29 15.83 23.82
N ILE A 94 10.64 14.55 23.75
CA ILE A 94 9.87 13.47 24.36
C ILE A 94 10.75 12.63 25.29
N GLN A 95 10.14 12.10 26.35
CA GLN A 95 10.78 11.08 27.19
C GLN A 95 10.28 9.69 26.80
N VAL A 96 11.22 8.76 26.65
CA VAL A 96 10.93 7.34 26.36
C VAL A 96 11.29 6.49 27.57
N TYR A 97 10.47 5.47 27.85
CA TYR A 97 10.71 4.51 28.92
C TYR A 97 12.06 3.80 28.75
N GLY A 98 12.83 3.70 29.83
CA GLY A 98 14.15 3.04 29.83
C GLY A 98 15.28 3.86 29.23
N ARG A 99 15.03 5.10 28.79
CA ARG A 99 16.06 6.04 28.34
C ARG A 99 16.21 7.16 29.36
N ASN A 100 17.45 7.57 29.65
CA ASN A 100 17.70 8.70 30.54
C ASN A 100 17.54 10.05 29.82
N GLU A 101 18.05 10.15 28.60
CA GLU A 101 18.04 11.41 27.85
C GLU A 101 16.82 11.54 26.93
N PRO A 102 16.17 12.71 26.85
CA PRO A 102 15.02 12.92 25.99
C PRO A 102 15.39 12.94 24.49
N ILE A 103 14.41 12.70 23.63
CA ILE A 103 14.57 12.80 22.17
C ILE A 103 13.98 14.13 21.71
N HIS A 104 14.82 15.02 21.19
CA HIS A 104 14.41 16.32 20.68
C HIS A 104 13.84 16.24 19.26
N PHE A 105 12.95 17.17 18.92
CA PHE A 105 12.33 17.27 17.61
C PHE A 105 12.24 18.71 17.12
N ASN A 106 12.17 18.90 15.80
CA ASN A 106 11.76 20.17 15.22
C ASN A 106 10.24 20.23 15.08
N TYR A 107 9.62 19.11 14.71
CA TYR A 107 8.16 18.95 14.65
C TYR A 107 7.74 17.65 15.31
N LEU A 108 6.62 17.68 16.03
CA LEU A 108 6.02 16.52 16.66
C LEU A 108 4.61 16.27 16.11
N ILE A 109 4.31 15.03 15.76
CA ILE A 109 2.97 14.57 15.39
C ILE A 109 2.51 13.50 16.38
N ILE A 110 1.48 13.81 17.15
CA ILE A 110 0.87 12.92 18.12
C ILE A 110 -0.27 12.15 17.43
N ALA A 111 -0.07 10.87 17.21
CA ALA A 111 -0.99 9.94 16.54
C ALA A 111 -1.28 8.70 17.42
N THR A 112 -1.34 8.90 18.74
CA THR A 112 -1.45 7.81 19.75
C THR A 112 -2.78 7.06 19.71
N GLY A 113 -3.79 7.61 19.04
CA GLY A 113 -5.08 6.97 18.82
C GLY A 113 -5.90 6.76 20.10
N SER A 114 -6.76 5.75 20.08
CA SER A 114 -7.55 5.28 21.22
C SER A 114 -7.31 3.79 21.48
N SER A 115 -7.59 3.34 22.69
CA SER A 115 -7.75 1.94 23.09
C SER A 115 -9.23 1.71 23.39
N TYR A 116 -9.82 0.63 22.90
CA TYR A 116 -11.21 0.28 23.20
C TYR A 116 -11.32 -1.21 23.35
N ALA A 117 -12.37 -1.67 24.04
CA ALA A 117 -12.65 -3.09 24.09
C ALA A 117 -13.01 -3.54 22.67
N PHE A 118 -12.03 -4.19 22.03
CA PHE A 118 -12.10 -4.67 20.66
C PHE A 118 -11.53 -6.08 20.66
N PRO A 119 -12.34 -7.09 20.28
CA PRO A 119 -11.87 -8.45 20.12
C PRO A 119 -10.82 -8.52 19.03
N GLY A 120 -9.59 -8.89 19.40
CA GLY A 120 -8.46 -8.94 18.47
C GLY A 120 -7.63 -7.65 18.38
N LYS A 121 -7.82 -6.64 19.24
CA LYS A 121 -6.89 -5.52 19.36
C LYS A 121 -5.96 -5.83 20.51
N ILE A 122 -4.81 -6.37 20.16
CA ILE A 122 -3.89 -6.96 21.12
C ILE A 122 -2.86 -5.95 21.62
N ALA A 123 -2.54 -6.01 22.91
CA ALA A 123 -1.47 -5.21 23.50
C ALA A 123 -0.07 -5.75 23.13
N GLU A 124 0.02 -7.02 22.79
CA GLU A 124 1.25 -7.73 22.44
C GLU A 124 2.09 -6.96 21.41
N THR A 125 3.39 -6.85 21.70
CA THR A 125 4.34 -6.03 20.94
C THR A 125 5.21 -6.87 20.02
N ASP A 126 5.30 -8.19 20.28
CA ASP A 126 5.94 -9.17 19.41
C ASP A 126 4.97 -9.74 18.36
N SER A 127 5.44 -9.84 17.11
CA SER A 127 4.60 -10.27 15.99
C SER A 127 4.25 -11.77 15.99
N SER A 128 5.12 -12.63 16.53
CA SER A 128 4.87 -14.08 16.59
C SER A 128 3.83 -14.39 17.66
N LYS A 129 4.04 -13.85 18.87
CA LYS A 129 3.09 -13.99 19.98
C LYS A 129 1.73 -13.42 19.63
N ALA A 130 1.71 -12.34 18.84
CA ALA A 130 0.48 -11.77 18.33
C ALA A 130 -0.33 -12.75 17.48
N VAL A 131 0.30 -13.52 16.60
CA VAL A 131 -0.36 -14.56 15.80
C VAL A 131 -0.92 -15.66 16.70
N ASP A 132 -0.17 -16.10 17.70
CA ASP A 132 -0.61 -17.15 18.64
C ASP A 132 -1.88 -16.73 19.40
N LEU A 133 -2.00 -15.45 19.76
CA LEU A 133 -3.20 -14.92 20.42
C LEU A 133 -4.45 -14.98 19.52
N TYR A 134 -4.30 -14.77 18.20
CA TYR A 134 -5.41 -14.93 17.26
C TYR A 134 -5.79 -16.39 17.09
N ASN A 135 -4.82 -17.27 16.91
CA ASN A 135 -5.06 -18.71 16.76
C ASN A 135 -5.80 -19.28 17.99
N ASN A 136 -5.36 -18.90 19.19
CA ASN A 136 -6.04 -19.30 20.43
C ASN A 136 -7.50 -18.81 20.49
N LEU A 137 -7.77 -17.59 20.02
CA LEU A 137 -9.13 -17.06 19.99
C LEU A 137 -10.00 -17.74 18.91
N GLN A 138 -9.42 -18.10 17.76
CA GLN A 138 -10.12 -18.88 16.73
C GLN A 138 -10.58 -20.23 17.27
N GLU A 139 -9.72 -20.94 18.03
CA GLU A 139 -10.07 -22.20 18.70
C GLU A 139 -11.24 -22.01 19.68
N LYS A 140 -11.25 -20.92 20.46
CA LYS A 140 -12.34 -20.61 21.40
C LYS A 140 -13.65 -20.35 20.69
N ILE A 141 -13.63 -19.59 19.58
CA ILE A 141 -14.83 -19.38 18.76
C ILE A 141 -15.32 -20.70 18.19
N GLN A 142 -14.41 -21.56 17.71
CA GLN A 142 -14.76 -22.87 17.16
C GLN A 142 -15.49 -23.74 18.21
N GLN A 143 -15.01 -23.74 19.46
CA GLN A 143 -15.57 -24.53 20.57
C GLN A 143 -16.88 -23.96 21.15
N ALA A 144 -17.10 -22.65 21.06
CA ALA A 144 -18.27 -21.99 21.63
C ALA A 144 -19.55 -22.31 20.84
N GLU A 145 -20.66 -22.58 21.53
CA GLU A 145 -21.98 -22.77 20.93
C GLU A 145 -22.85 -21.51 21.03
N GLN A 146 -22.69 -20.73 22.10
CA GLN A 146 -23.53 -19.59 22.43
C GLN A 146 -22.66 -18.35 22.64
N ILE A 147 -22.65 -17.45 21.66
CA ILE A 147 -21.76 -16.30 21.63
C ILE A 147 -22.55 -15.01 21.92
N LEU A 148 -22.12 -14.28 22.95
CA LEU A 148 -22.66 -12.96 23.28
C LEU A 148 -21.70 -11.85 22.80
N ILE A 149 -22.21 -10.86 22.09
CA ILE A 149 -21.47 -9.67 21.68
C ILE A 149 -22.12 -8.45 22.34
N ILE A 150 -21.40 -7.83 23.27
CA ILE A 150 -21.84 -6.61 23.96
C ILE A 150 -21.35 -5.41 23.16
N GLY A 151 -22.26 -4.75 22.44
CA GLY A 151 -22.01 -3.55 21.65
C GLY A 151 -22.33 -3.70 20.15
N GLY A 152 -23.43 -3.09 19.70
CA GLY A 152 -23.87 -3.02 18.30
C GLY A 152 -23.21 -1.91 17.47
N GLY A 153 -21.95 -1.55 17.78
CA GLY A 153 -21.14 -0.66 16.94
C GLY A 153 -20.51 -1.40 15.75
N PRO A 154 -19.74 -0.70 14.88
CA PRO A 154 -19.11 -1.32 13.71
C PRO A 154 -18.38 -2.64 14.01
N VAL A 155 -17.63 -2.67 15.11
CA VAL A 155 -16.85 -3.83 15.55
C VAL A 155 -17.73 -5.04 15.84
N GLY A 156 -18.74 -4.87 16.69
CA GLY A 156 -19.59 -5.98 17.12
C GLY A 156 -20.43 -6.53 15.96
N ILE A 157 -20.88 -5.65 15.07
CA ILE A 157 -21.57 -6.02 13.83
C ILE A 157 -20.67 -6.85 12.92
N GLU A 158 -19.46 -6.36 12.62
CA GLU A 158 -18.55 -7.04 11.72
C GLU A 158 -18.08 -8.38 12.29
N LEU A 159 -17.77 -8.42 13.59
CA LEU A 159 -17.43 -9.67 14.29
C LEU A 159 -18.57 -10.68 14.21
N ALA A 160 -19.81 -10.27 14.52
CA ALA A 160 -20.97 -11.15 14.44
C ALA A 160 -21.14 -11.73 13.03
N GLY A 161 -20.99 -10.88 12.01
CA GLY A 161 -21.07 -11.30 10.61
C GLY A 161 -19.95 -12.24 10.18
N GLU A 162 -18.71 -12.02 10.62
CA GLU A 162 -17.58 -12.92 10.34
C GLU A 162 -17.80 -14.29 11.01
N ILE A 163 -18.17 -14.34 12.29
CA ILE A 163 -18.47 -15.59 13.00
C ILE A 163 -19.62 -16.33 12.32
N ALA A 164 -20.74 -15.67 12.07
CA ALA A 164 -21.92 -16.28 11.45
C ALA A 164 -21.68 -16.75 10.00
N THR A 165 -20.64 -16.23 9.33
CA THR A 165 -20.28 -16.69 7.98
C THR A 165 -19.60 -18.05 8.02
N ASP A 166 -18.67 -18.25 8.95
CA ASP A 166 -17.90 -19.49 9.05
C ASP A 166 -18.60 -20.55 9.91
N TYR A 167 -19.48 -20.10 10.83
CA TYR A 167 -20.18 -20.92 11.80
C TYR A 167 -21.69 -20.58 11.87
N PRO A 168 -22.45 -20.86 10.81
CA PRO A 168 -23.88 -20.50 10.71
C PRO A 168 -24.79 -21.23 11.71
N GLU A 169 -24.29 -22.26 12.40
CA GLU A 169 -24.98 -23.04 13.41
C GLU A 169 -24.96 -22.43 14.82
N LYS A 170 -24.04 -21.50 15.09
CA LYS A 170 -23.83 -20.92 16.43
C LYS A 170 -24.95 -19.96 16.82
N ASP A 171 -25.31 -19.94 18.11
CA ASP A 171 -26.29 -18.99 18.66
C ASP A 171 -25.60 -17.67 19.01
N ILE A 172 -25.72 -16.68 18.12
CA ILE A 172 -25.05 -15.38 18.28
C ILE A 172 -26.07 -14.34 18.70
N THR A 173 -25.81 -13.66 19.82
CA THR A 173 -26.64 -12.56 20.33
C THR A 173 -25.84 -11.27 20.44
N ILE A 174 -26.33 -10.19 19.84
CA ILE A 174 -25.83 -8.82 20.03
C ILE A 174 -26.71 -8.11 21.05
N VAL A 175 -26.12 -7.55 22.11
CA VAL A 175 -26.81 -6.64 23.04
C VAL A 175 -26.27 -5.22 22.83
N HIS A 176 -27.17 -4.26 22.63
CA HIS A 176 -26.81 -2.87 22.43
C HIS A 176 -27.75 -1.91 23.16
N ASN A 177 -27.17 -0.99 23.93
CA ASN A 177 -27.92 -0.10 24.83
C ASN A 177 -28.66 1.06 24.13
N GLN A 178 -28.56 1.17 22.80
CA GLN A 178 -29.25 2.17 22.00
C GLN A 178 -30.41 1.58 21.20
N MET A 179 -31.33 2.44 20.78
CA MET A 179 -32.51 2.07 19.98
C MET A 179 -32.19 1.56 18.58
N THR A 180 -30.99 1.83 18.06
CA THR A 180 -30.53 1.40 16.73
C THR A 180 -29.10 0.87 16.85
N LEU A 181 -28.73 -0.08 16.00
CA LEU A 181 -27.33 -0.42 15.77
C LEU A 181 -26.58 0.82 15.24
N LEU A 182 -25.27 0.92 15.47
CA LEU A 182 -24.46 2.12 15.18
C LEU A 182 -24.90 3.37 15.95
N GLN A 183 -24.11 4.44 15.84
CA GLN A 183 -24.44 5.72 16.47
C GLN A 183 -25.74 6.28 15.87
N PRO A 184 -26.76 6.62 16.68
CA PRO A 184 -28.02 7.19 16.18
C PRO A 184 -27.80 8.50 15.42
N LYS A 185 -28.57 8.71 14.35
CA LYS A 185 -28.57 9.94 13.50
C LYS A 185 -27.24 10.29 12.83
N ALA A 186 -26.22 9.43 12.91
CA ALA A 186 -24.97 9.61 12.20
C ALA A 186 -25.09 9.29 10.69
N PHE A 187 -26.08 8.49 10.32
CA PHE A 187 -26.29 7.97 8.96
C PHE A 187 -27.75 8.08 8.54
N GLN A 188 -28.04 7.84 7.27
CA GLN A 188 -29.41 7.78 6.75
C GLN A 188 -30.21 6.66 7.40
N ASP A 189 -31.48 6.91 7.72
CA ASP A 189 -32.36 5.98 8.45
C ASP A 189 -32.40 4.57 7.84
N LYS A 190 -32.35 4.50 6.51
CA LYS A 190 -32.38 3.27 5.73
C LYS A 190 -31.17 2.36 5.97
N ILE A 191 -30.04 2.87 6.49
CA ILE A 191 -28.90 2.02 6.84
C ILE A 191 -29.22 1.14 8.06
N TYR A 192 -29.91 1.69 9.06
CA TYR A 192 -30.20 1.01 10.33
C TYR A 192 -31.16 -0.16 10.10
N VAL A 193 -32.23 0.08 9.34
CA VAL A 193 -33.22 -0.94 8.98
C VAL A 193 -32.58 -2.08 8.19
N ARG A 194 -31.85 -1.77 7.12
CA ARG A 194 -31.22 -2.80 6.28
C ARG A 194 -30.14 -3.58 7.00
N LEU A 195 -29.38 -2.93 7.87
CA LEU A 195 -28.34 -3.58 8.66
C LEU A 195 -28.96 -4.63 9.59
N GLN A 196 -30.04 -4.28 10.28
CA GLN A 196 -30.77 -5.20 11.15
C GLN A 196 -31.34 -6.38 10.34
N GLU A 197 -32.02 -6.11 9.22
CA GLU A 197 -32.54 -7.17 8.33
C GLU A 197 -31.45 -8.13 7.84
N GLN A 198 -30.24 -7.62 7.55
CA GLN A 198 -29.13 -8.45 7.07
C GLN A 198 -28.58 -9.36 8.17
N LEU A 199 -28.46 -8.86 9.40
CA LEU A 199 -28.01 -9.66 10.55
C LEU A 199 -29.05 -10.70 10.97
N GLU A 200 -30.33 -10.34 10.99
CA GLU A 200 -31.43 -11.27 11.29
C GLU A 200 -31.53 -12.41 10.26
N LYS A 201 -31.26 -12.12 8.97
CA LYS A 201 -31.15 -13.15 7.92
C LYS A 201 -30.02 -14.15 8.17
N MET A 202 -28.98 -13.76 8.91
CA MET A 202 -27.91 -14.64 9.38
C MET A 202 -28.25 -15.34 10.71
N LYS A 203 -29.50 -15.24 11.19
CA LYS A 203 -29.97 -15.78 12.47
C LYS A 203 -29.28 -15.18 13.70
N ILE A 204 -28.67 -14.00 13.56
CA ILE A 204 -28.09 -13.27 14.69
C ILE A 204 -29.23 -12.60 15.46
N LYS A 205 -29.34 -12.90 16.77
CA LYS A 205 -30.30 -12.28 17.67
C LYS A 205 -29.81 -10.89 18.05
N ILE A 206 -30.72 -9.90 18.06
CA ILE A 206 -30.37 -8.51 18.37
C ILE A 206 -31.29 -8.01 19.48
N ILE A 207 -30.69 -7.55 20.58
CA ILE A 207 -31.38 -6.91 21.70
C ILE A 207 -30.95 -5.45 21.73
N LEU A 208 -31.86 -4.57 21.32
CA LEU A 208 -31.67 -3.12 21.30
C LEU A 208 -32.26 -2.47 22.55
N ASN A 209 -31.84 -1.23 22.81
CA ASN A 209 -32.27 -0.42 23.95
C ASN A 209 -32.06 -1.09 25.32
N ASP A 210 -31.12 -2.03 25.42
CA ASP A 210 -30.83 -2.75 26.66
C ASP A 210 -29.33 -3.00 26.81
N GLY A 211 -28.88 -3.12 28.05
CA GLY A 211 -27.46 -3.23 28.41
C GLY A 211 -27.16 -4.49 29.19
N ILE A 212 -25.87 -4.79 29.31
CA ILE A 212 -25.35 -5.77 30.27
C ILE A 212 -24.48 -4.99 31.25
N GLU A 213 -24.71 -5.21 32.55
CA GLU A 213 -23.87 -4.64 33.59
C GLU A 213 -22.43 -5.16 33.45
N LEU A 214 -21.48 -4.22 33.37
CA LEU A 214 -20.06 -4.54 33.20
C LEU A 214 -19.42 -4.79 34.56
N THR A 215 -19.31 -6.06 34.94
CA THR A 215 -18.59 -6.48 36.14
C THR A 215 -17.07 -6.35 35.96
N ASP A 216 -16.35 -6.25 37.08
CA ASP A 216 -14.89 -6.07 37.10
C ASP A 216 -14.12 -7.12 36.30
N ASP A 217 -14.57 -8.37 36.30
CA ASP A 217 -13.97 -9.44 35.50
C ASP A 217 -14.15 -9.22 33.99
N LEU A 218 -15.30 -8.71 33.52
CA LEU A 218 -15.50 -8.34 32.11
C LEU A 218 -14.56 -7.21 31.66
N LEU A 219 -14.19 -6.31 32.58
CA LEU A 219 -13.32 -5.16 32.32
C LEU A 219 -11.81 -5.48 32.45
N ARG A 220 -11.44 -6.56 33.16
CA ARG A 220 -10.04 -6.90 33.48
C ARG A 220 -9.35 -7.79 32.44
N HIS A 221 -10.07 -8.40 31.50
CA HIS A 221 -9.45 -9.31 30.52
C HIS A 221 -8.68 -8.57 29.41
N LYS A 222 -7.39 -8.95 29.24
CA LYS A 222 -6.45 -8.34 28.26
C LYS A 222 -6.89 -8.40 26.79
N LEU A 223 -7.85 -9.25 26.44
CA LEU A 223 -8.27 -9.52 25.05
C LEU A 223 -9.74 -9.14 24.77
N ASN A 224 -10.41 -8.46 25.71
CA ASN A 224 -11.79 -7.98 25.55
C ASN A 224 -12.81 -9.11 25.25
N TYR A 225 -12.57 -10.30 25.80
CA TYR A 225 -13.52 -11.41 25.81
C TYR A 225 -13.48 -12.17 27.13
N VAL A 226 -14.56 -12.91 27.42
CA VAL A 226 -14.71 -13.81 28.57
C VAL A 226 -15.11 -15.19 28.07
N GLU A 227 -14.41 -16.22 28.54
CA GLU A 227 -14.71 -17.62 28.24
C GLU A 227 -15.44 -18.30 29.40
N GLY A 228 -16.14 -19.38 29.07
CA GLY A 228 -16.84 -20.22 30.04
C GLY A 228 -18.33 -19.86 30.12
N LYS A 229 -19.14 -20.89 30.35
CA LYS A 229 -20.59 -20.79 30.39
C LYS A 229 -21.03 -19.81 31.48
N ARG A 230 -21.71 -18.75 31.09
CA ARG A 230 -22.26 -17.71 31.96
C ARG A 230 -23.67 -17.34 31.51
N THR A 231 -24.53 -17.03 32.48
CA THR A 231 -25.81 -16.39 32.23
C THR A 231 -25.73 -14.91 32.59
N TYR A 232 -26.09 -14.06 31.64
CA TYR A 232 -26.19 -12.63 31.76
C TYR A 232 -27.67 -12.25 31.86
N ILE A 233 -27.96 -11.15 32.57
CA ILE A 233 -29.30 -10.57 32.67
C ILE A 233 -29.23 -9.16 32.13
N THR A 234 -30.11 -8.83 31.18
CA THR A 234 -30.14 -7.47 30.65
C THR A 234 -30.66 -6.47 31.69
N GLU A 235 -30.12 -5.26 31.68
CA GLU A 235 -30.36 -4.27 32.72
C GLU A 235 -31.82 -3.82 32.78
N LYS A 236 -32.45 -3.58 31.63
CA LYS A 236 -33.81 -3.01 31.54
C LYS A 236 -34.88 -4.08 31.50
N ASN A 237 -34.82 -4.98 30.52
CA ASN A 237 -35.91 -5.95 30.27
C ASN A 237 -35.71 -7.28 31.01
N LYS A 238 -34.62 -7.43 31.76
CA LYS A 238 -34.30 -8.63 32.55
C LYS A 238 -34.29 -9.92 31.72
N ILE A 239 -33.81 -9.84 30.48
CA ILE A 239 -33.71 -10.98 29.57
C ILE A 239 -32.50 -11.83 30.00
N ASN A 240 -32.71 -13.12 30.21
CA ASN A 240 -31.63 -14.07 30.47
C ASN A 240 -30.95 -14.48 29.15
N ILE A 241 -29.63 -14.35 29.09
CA ILE A 241 -28.82 -14.73 27.94
C ILE A 241 -27.71 -15.64 28.44
N THR A 242 -27.65 -16.87 27.95
CA THR A 242 -26.53 -17.77 28.26
C THR A 242 -25.52 -17.71 27.12
N ALA A 243 -24.24 -17.61 27.46
CA ALA A 243 -23.14 -17.64 26.51
C ALA A 243 -21.94 -18.38 27.11
N ASP A 244 -21.20 -19.10 26.28
CA ASP A 244 -19.93 -19.75 26.63
C ASP A 244 -18.71 -18.96 26.10
N LEU A 245 -18.94 -17.98 25.23
CA LEU A 245 -17.96 -16.98 24.85
C LEU A 245 -18.62 -15.60 24.70
N THR A 246 -18.08 -14.61 25.41
CA THR A 246 -18.61 -13.24 25.40
C THR A 246 -17.56 -12.25 24.93
N PHE A 247 -17.91 -11.41 23.97
CA PHE A 247 -17.08 -10.34 23.43
C PHE A 247 -17.53 -8.96 23.92
N LEU A 248 -16.57 -8.13 24.31
CA LEU A 248 -16.79 -6.74 24.66
C LEU A 248 -16.37 -5.83 23.49
N CYS A 249 -17.33 -5.16 22.88
CA CYS A 249 -17.17 -4.31 21.69
C CYS A 249 -17.54 -2.84 21.97
N ILE A 250 -17.19 -2.32 23.15
CA ILE A 250 -17.56 -0.98 23.66
C ILE A 250 -16.36 -0.24 24.29
N GLY A 251 -16.60 0.99 24.79
CA GLY A 251 -15.68 1.64 25.72
C GLY A 251 -14.38 2.13 25.09
N ALA A 252 -14.45 3.12 24.18
CA ALA A 252 -13.25 3.75 23.66
C ALA A 252 -12.63 4.78 24.60
N HIS A 253 -11.39 4.51 25.00
CA HIS A 253 -10.53 5.31 25.84
C HIS A 253 -9.41 5.95 25.02
N VAL A 254 -9.19 7.24 25.22
CA VAL A 254 -8.16 7.97 24.48
C VAL A 254 -6.77 7.64 25.01
N ASN A 255 -5.79 7.42 24.13
CA ASN A 255 -4.42 7.15 24.54
C ASN A 255 -3.68 8.45 24.85
N ASN A 256 -3.94 9.03 26.03
CA ASN A 256 -3.39 10.31 26.47
C ASN A 256 -2.37 10.20 27.64
N LYS A 257 -1.97 8.97 28.02
CA LYS A 257 -1.06 8.73 29.16
C LYS A 257 0.25 9.52 29.02
N SER A 258 0.85 9.56 27.83
CA SER A 258 2.10 10.30 27.56
C SER A 258 1.94 11.82 27.61
N ILE A 259 0.71 12.33 27.60
CA ILE A 259 0.40 13.77 27.63
C ILE A 259 0.18 14.25 29.08
N LYS A 260 -0.34 13.37 29.94
CA LYS A 260 -0.67 13.69 31.34
C LYS A 260 0.54 14.03 32.20
N ASN A 261 1.73 13.59 31.82
CA ASN A 261 2.97 13.80 32.58
C ASN A 261 3.80 14.97 32.04
N GLY A 262 3.19 15.94 31.36
CA GLY A 262 3.91 17.06 30.74
C GLY A 262 3.05 18.31 30.54
N PRO A 263 3.63 19.40 30.00
CA PRO A 263 2.96 20.69 29.85
C PRO A 263 1.70 20.65 28.97
N LEU A 264 1.59 19.66 28.08
CA LEU A 264 0.43 19.48 27.21
C LEU A 264 -0.83 18.98 27.94
N ILE A 265 -0.76 18.60 29.23
CA ILE A 265 -1.95 18.19 30.00
C ILE A 265 -3.05 19.26 29.98
N SER A 266 -2.66 20.53 30.04
CA SER A 266 -3.56 21.69 29.98
C SER A 266 -4.30 21.84 28.65
N LYS A 267 -3.84 21.13 27.62
CA LYS A 267 -4.40 21.13 26.25
C LYS A 267 -5.31 19.94 25.98
N LEU A 268 -5.55 19.10 26.98
CA LEU A 268 -6.55 18.04 26.91
C LEU A 268 -7.93 18.61 27.20
N ASN A 269 -8.89 18.34 26.32
CA ASN A 269 -10.29 18.56 26.55
C ASN A 269 -10.73 17.73 27.79
N PRO A 270 -11.25 18.36 28.87
CA PRO A 270 -11.56 17.64 30.11
C PRO A 270 -12.64 16.57 29.98
N GLN A 271 -13.55 16.71 29.02
CA GLN A 271 -14.66 15.79 28.81
C GLN A 271 -14.24 14.57 27.99
N THR A 272 -13.39 14.78 26.98
CA THR A 272 -13.04 13.72 26.03
C THR A 272 -11.64 13.14 26.24
N GLY A 273 -10.77 13.86 26.95
CA GLY A 273 -9.36 13.50 27.11
C GLY A 273 -8.54 13.59 25.81
N ARG A 274 -9.02 14.33 24.80
CA ARG A 274 -8.38 14.56 23.50
C ARG A 274 -7.65 15.90 23.47
N LEU A 275 -6.58 16.02 22.69
CA LEU A 275 -5.87 17.28 22.48
C LEU A 275 -6.72 18.24 21.66
N ILE A 276 -6.83 19.47 22.17
CA ILE A 276 -7.49 20.58 21.49
C ILE A 276 -6.57 21.08 20.38
N VAL A 277 -7.08 21.12 19.14
CA VAL A 277 -6.31 21.59 17.98
C VAL A 277 -7.02 22.69 17.19
N ASN A 278 -6.22 23.52 16.51
CA ASN A 278 -6.74 24.47 15.52
C ASN A 278 -7.09 23.77 14.18
N ASN A 279 -7.53 24.53 13.17
CA ASN A 279 -7.91 23.99 11.85
C ASN A 279 -6.70 23.56 10.98
N TYR A 280 -5.48 23.69 11.51
CA TYR A 280 -4.25 23.15 10.93
C TYR A 280 -3.76 21.89 11.66
N PHE A 281 -4.54 21.40 12.64
CA PHE A 281 -4.20 20.29 13.55
C PHE A 281 -3.02 20.56 14.49
N GLN A 282 -2.61 21.82 14.62
CA GLN A 282 -1.65 22.22 15.65
C GLN A 282 -2.32 22.19 17.02
N VAL A 283 -1.63 21.64 18.01
CA VAL A 283 -2.08 21.65 19.40
C VAL A 283 -2.17 23.08 19.89
N ASP A 284 -3.26 23.44 20.57
CA ASP A 284 -3.49 24.80 21.05
C ASP A 284 -2.28 25.38 21.80
N GLY A 285 -1.76 26.51 21.32
CA GLY A 285 -0.56 27.17 21.87
C GLY A 285 0.79 26.66 21.35
N TYR A 286 0.83 25.70 20.41
CA TYR A 286 2.07 25.16 19.86
C TYR A 286 2.07 25.21 18.33
N GLU A 287 3.09 25.81 17.73
CA GLU A 287 3.20 25.88 16.25
C GLU A 287 3.86 24.63 15.65
N ASN A 288 4.66 23.93 16.43
CA ASN A 288 5.48 22.78 16.03
C ASN A 288 4.92 21.42 16.46
N ILE A 289 3.81 21.39 17.22
CA ILE A 289 3.19 20.16 17.71
C ILE A 289 1.81 19.99 17.07
N PHE A 290 1.58 18.82 16.47
CA PHE A 290 0.35 18.46 15.78
C PHE A 290 -0.29 17.25 16.45
N ALA A 291 -1.62 17.15 16.39
CA ALA A 291 -2.35 15.97 16.84
C ALA A 291 -3.36 15.52 15.77
N ILE A 292 -3.34 14.23 15.43
CA ILE A 292 -4.18 13.65 14.37
C ILE A 292 -4.80 12.31 14.78
N GLY A 293 -5.86 11.91 14.10
CA GLY A 293 -6.64 10.72 14.41
C GLY A 293 -7.41 10.85 15.71
N ASP A 294 -7.52 9.77 16.47
CA ASP A 294 -8.39 9.77 17.64
C ASP A 294 -7.92 10.73 18.74
N ILE A 295 -6.62 10.95 18.93
CA ILE A 295 -6.13 11.82 20.01
C ILE A 295 -6.52 13.29 19.82
N CYS A 296 -6.85 13.72 18.62
CA CYS A 296 -7.31 15.07 18.28
C CYS A 296 -8.80 15.26 18.63
N ASP A 297 -9.24 16.45 19.01
CA ASP A 297 -10.65 16.74 19.36
C ASP A 297 -11.56 17.06 18.16
N LYS A 298 -11.02 17.09 16.93
CA LYS A 298 -11.77 17.34 15.68
C LYS A 298 -12.26 16.07 15.01
N GLU A 299 -13.43 16.16 14.38
CA GLU A 299 -14.03 15.12 13.53
C GLU A 299 -14.37 13.80 14.23
N ALA A 300 -15.15 12.98 13.53
CA ALA A 300 -15.47 11.62 13.94
C ALA A 300 -14.24 10.70 13.84
N LYS A 301 -14.21 9.64 14.67
CA LYS A 301 -13.02 8.82 14.90
C LYS A 301 -12.99 7.59 14.01
N TYR A 302 -12.45 7.79 12.79
CA TYR A 302 -12.35 6.75 11.77
C TYR A 302 -10.94 6.69 11.17
N GLY A 303 -10.53 5.49 10.72
CA GLY A 303 -9.22 5.28 10.10
C GLY A 303 -8.98 6.15 8.85
N TYR A 304 -10.01 6.35 8.02
CA TYR A 304 -9.89 7.21 6.82
C TYR A 304 -9.80 8.70 7.17
N VAL A 305 -10.40 9.13 8.29
CA VAL A 305 -10.27 10.52 8.78
C VAL A 305 -8.84 10.73 9.27
N ALA A 306 -8.29 9.80 10.07
CA ALA A 306 -6.90 9.87 10.51
C ALA A 306 -5.91 9.93 9.33
N ALA A 307 -6.21 9.22 8.24
CA ALA A 307 -5.48 9.25 6.99
C ALA A 307 -5.52 10.63 6.29
N ALA A 308 -6.71 11.22 6.16
CA ALA A 308 -6.88 12.54 5.55
C ALA A 308 -6.19 13.66 6.38
N GLN A 309 -6.27 13.57 7.70
CA GLN A 309 -5.57 14.48 8.60
C GLN A 309 -4.05 14.34 8.46
N ALA A 310 -3.55 13.12 8.33
CA ALA A 310 -2.12 12.85 8.09
C ALA A 310 -1.62 13.45 6.77
N GLU A 311 -2.40 13.33 5.69
CA GLU A 311 -2.09 13.96 4.39
C GLU A 311 -2.02 15.48 4.50
N TYR A 312 -3.00 16.08 5.19
CA TYR A 312 -3.04 17.51 5.40
C TYR A 312 -1.83 17.99 6.20
N VAL A 313 -1.52 17.36 7.33
CA VAL A 313 -0.37 17.73 8.18
C VAL A 313 0.95 17.52 7.44
N ALA A 314 1.12 16.42 6.70
CA ALA A 314 2.33 16.19 5.91
C ALA A 314 2.53 17.29 4.84
N LYS A 315 1.45 17.71 4.18
CA LYS A 315 1.47 18.84 3.24
C LYS A 315 1.77 20.16 3.93
N PHE A 316 1.15 20.42 5.08
CA PHE A 316 1.38 21.62 5.89
C PHE A 316 2.87 21.75 6.26
N LEU A 317 3.44 20.70 6.85
CA LEU A 317 4.86 20.65 7.24
C LEU A 317 5.79 20.87 6.04
N THR A 318 5.50 20.23 4.91
CA THR A 318 6.27 20.40 3.66
C THR A 318 6.25 21.83 3.12
N LEU A 319 5.16 22.58 3.35
CA LEU A 319 5.05 23.97 2.92
C LEU A 319 5.80 24.92 3.86
N ILE A 320 5.61 24.77 5.18
CA ILE A 320 6.26 25.66 6.16
C ILE A 320 7.78 25.50 6.16
N ASP A 321 8.30 24.28 5.98
CA ASP A 321 9.74 24.02 5.91
C ASP A 321 10.37 24.71 4.68
N LYS A 322 9.62 24.73 3.57
CA LYS A 322 9.97 25.49 2.36
C LYS A 322 9.71 27.00 2.48
N LYS A 323 9.37 27.51 3.66
CA LYS A 323 9.00 28.92 3.92
C LYS A 323 7.87 29.40 2.98
N LYS A 324 6.95 28.51 2.62
CA LYS A 324 5.77 28.83 1.81
C LYS A 324 4.59 29.23 2.70
N PRO A 325 3.60 29.96 2.15
CA PRO A 325 2.37 30.29 2.88
C PRO A 325 1.64 29.03 3.37
N TYR A 326 0.88 29.18 4.44
CA TYR A 326 0.05 28.10 4.98
C TYR A 326 -0.93 27.61 3.91
N PRO A 327 -1.22 26.29 3.88
CA PRO A 327 -2.33 25.81 3.08
C PRO A 327 -3.64 26.41 3.60
N LYS A 328 -4.71 26.35 2.79
CA LYS A 328 -6.06 26.67 3.27
C LYS A 328 -6.40 25.80 4.49
N GLU A 329 -7.13 26.37 5.45
CA GLU A 329 -7.62 25.64 6.62
C GLU A 329 -8.32 24.33 6.22
N TYR A 330 -8.08 23.29 7.02
CA TYR A 330 -8.68 21.99 6.78
C TYR A 330 -10.20 22.07 6.91
N GLN A 331 -10.89 21.52 5.90
CA GLN A 331 -12.34 21.46 5.88
C GLN A 331 -12.81 20.15 6.52
N ILE A 332 -13.59 20.28 7.60
CA ILE A 332 -14.15 19.14 8.33
C ILE A 332 -15.15 18.39 7.45
N HIS A 333 -15.04 17.06 7.43
CA HIS A 333 -15.99 16.19 6.74
C HIS A 333 -17.34 16.23 7.48
N GLN A 334 -18.35 16.81 6.82
CA GLN A 334 -19.70 16.93 7.39
C GLN A 334 -20.48 15.60 7.35
N TYR A 335 -20.16 14.73 6.39
CA TYR A 335 -20.88 13.47 6.18
C TYR A 335 -19.93 12.29 6.41
N PRO A 336 -20.23 11.40 7.38
CA PRO A 336 -19.36 10.26 7.65
C PRO A 336 -19.50 9.20 6.54
N LEU A 337 -18.36 8.64 6.13
CA LEU A 337 -18.29 7.42 5.33
C LEU A 337 -18.35 6.22 6.28
N ILE A 338 -19.13 5.21 5.93
CA ILE A 338 -19.05 3.91 6.60
C ILE A 338 -19.17 2.78 5.58
N LEU A 339 -18.34 1.75 5.75
CA LEU A 339 -18.39 0.50 5.01
C LEU A 339 -18.36 -0.62 6.04
N LEU A 340 -19.49 -1.29 6.25
CA LEU A 340 -19.64 -2.39 7.19
C LEU A 340 -19.71 -3.70 6.44
N THR A 341 -18.82 -4.62 6.77
CA THR A 341 -18.93 -6.00 6.29
C THR A 341 -19.94 -6.74 7.15
N ILE A 342 -20.79 -7.53 6.50
CA ILE A 342 -21.66 -8.48 7.19
C ILE A 342 -21.28 -9.84 6.62
N GLY A 343 -20.18 -10.37 7.15
CA GLY A 343 -19.50 -11.53 6.61
C GLY A 343 -18.69 -11.26 5.33
N ARG A 344 -18.29 -12.36 4.67
CA ARG A 344 -17.39 -12.33 3.50
C ARG A 344 -18.06 -11.92 2.18
N ASN A 345 -19.39 -11.96 2.14
CA ASN A 345 -20.17 -11.86 0.90
C ASN A 345 -20.84 -10.49 0.68
N GLY A 346 -20.56 -9.50 1.52
CA GLY A 346 -21.08 -8.16 1.33
C GLY A 346 -21.21 -7.38 2.63
N GLY A 347 -22.29 -6.63 2.72
CA GLY A 347 -22.59 -5.73 3.82
C GLY A 347 -23.24 -4.45 3.32
N ILE A 348 -23.08 -3.39 4.09
CA ILE A 348 -23.76 -2.12 3.86
C ILE A 348 -22.83 -0.94 4.10
N GLY A 349 -23.00 0.12 3.33
CA GLY A 349 -22.25 1.34 3.53
C GLY A 349 -22.99 2.60 3.13
N GLN A 350 -22.41 3.73 3.48
CA GLN A 350 -22.86 5.05 3.09
C GLN A 350 -21.67 5.87 2.61
N ILE A 351 -21.80 6.49 1.44
CA ILE A 351 -20.81 7.40 0.86
C ILE A 351 -20.93 8.79 1.53
N PRO A 352 -19.81 9.52 1.75
CA PRO A 352 -19.82 10.80 2.47
C PRO A 352 -20.32 11.95 1.59
N ASN A 353 -21.61 11.97 1.24
CA ASN A 353 -22.25 13.04 0.47
C ASN A 353 -23.54 13.54 1.14
N LYS A 354 -24.05 14.71 0.70
CA LYS A 354 -25.26 15.33 1.26
C LYS A 354 -26.47 14.41 1.29
N SER A 355 -26.61 13.56 0.27
CA SER A 355 -27.71 12.60 0.14
C SER A 355 -27.52 11.33 0.98
N GLY A 356 -26.34 11.11 1.57
CA GLY A 356 -25.98 9.87 2.27
C GLY A 356 -26.23 8.62 1.42
N THR A 357 -25.74 8.60 0.18
CA THR A 357 -26.00 7.49 -0.76
C THR A 357 -25.60 6.15 -0.16
N ILE A 358 -26.57 5.23 -0.04
CA ILE A 358 -26.37 3.89 0.51
C ILE A 358 -25.84 2.95 -0.58
N ILE A 359 -24.82 2.20 -0.23
CA ILE A 359 -24.25 1.13 -1.06
C ILE A 359 -24.52 -0.23 -0.41
N GLY A 360 -24.80 -1.23 -1.24
CA GLY A 360 -25.20 -2.57 -0.79
C GLY A 360 -24.12 -3.63 -0.98
N ASN A 361 -24.53 -4.88 -0.79
CA ASN A 361 -23.68 -6.06 -0.73
C ASN A 361 -22.60 -6.14 -1.81
N LEU A 362 -22.96 -5.95 -3.08
CA LEU A 362 -22.04 -6.11 -4.20
C LEU A 362 -20.83 -5.17 -4.06
N LEU A 363 -21.09 -3.87 -3.84
CA LEU A 363 -20.04 -2.87 -3.79
C LEU A 363 -19.21 -2.99 -2.50
N VAL A 364 -19.85 -3.29 -1.36
CA VAL A 364 -19.15 -3.54 -0.10
C VAL A 364 -18.27 -4.80 -0.20
N LYS A 365 -18.74 -5.84 -0.89
CA LYS A 365 -17.95 -7.06 -1.16
C LYS A 365 -16.66 -6.74 -1.89
N TYR A 366 -16.75 -5.97 -2.97
CA TYR A 366 -15.59 -5.60 -3.78
C TYR A 366 -14.64 -4.63 -3.09
N ILE A 367 -15.16 -3.64 -2.35
CA ILE A 367 -14.32 -2.61 -1.72
C ILE A 367 -13.66 -3.12 -0.44
N LYS A 368 -14.42 -3.80 0.43
CA LYS A 368 -13.99 -4.14 1.80
C LYS A 368 -14.07 -5.63 2.09
N ALA A 369 -15.17 -6.31 1.79
CA ALA A 369 -15.38 -7.68 2.30
C ALA A 369 -14.42 -8.74 1.73
N ARG A 370 -13.79 -8.49 0.57
CA ARG A 370 -12.84 -9.43 -0.03
C ARG A 370 -11.63 -9.70 0.86
N ASP A 371 -11.00 -8.66 1.39
CA ASP A 371 -9.74 -8.78 2.13
C ASP A 371 -9.62 -7.80 3.32
N ILE A 372 -10.71 -7.08 3.63
CA ILE A 372 -10.78 -6.01 4.62
C ILE A 372 -9.59 -5.06 4.51
N PHE A 373 -9.25 -4.64 3.28
CA PHE A 373 -8.15 -3.72 2.98
C PHE A 373 -6.74 -4.21 3.35
N THR A 374 -6.55 -5.48 3.69
CA THR A 374 -5.23 -6.02 4.02
C THR A 374 -4.24 -5.85 2.86
N SER A 375 -4.65 -6.10 1.62
CA SER A 375 -3.79 -5.90 0.44
C SER A 375 -3.34 -4.46 0.30
N ARG A 376 -4.27 -3.52 0.51
CA ARG A 376 -4.00 -2.08 0.42
C ARG A 376 -2.96 -1.65 1.44
N TYR A 377 -3.13 -2.04 2.71
CA TYR A 377 -2.19 -1.65 3.76
C TYR A 377 -0.84 -2.37 3.64
N ARG A 378 -0.80 -3.64 3.25
CA ARG A 378 0.48 -4.34 3.00
C ARG A 378 1.26 -3.69 1.86
N SER A 379 0.60 -3.40 0.74
CA SER A 379 1.21 -2.66 -0.37
C SER A 379 1.65 -1.26 0.06
N PHE A 380 0.82 -0.56 0.84
CA PHE A 380 1.20 0.71 1.46
C PHE A 380 2.44 0.60 2.35
N MET A 381 2.71 -0.54 2.97
CA MET A 381 3.91 -0.81 3.76
C MET A 381 5.08 -1.39 2.93
N ASN A 382 4.98 -1.38 1.60
CA ASN A 382 5.96 -1.98 0.66
C ASN A 382 6.14 -3.50 0.81
N TYR A 383 5.08 -4.22 1.22
CA TYR A 383 5.01 -5.68 1.22
C TYR A 383 4.29 -6.20 -0.02
N LYS A 384 4.78 -7.33 -0.58
CA LYS A 384 4.10 -8.06 -1.65
C LYS A 384 3.01 -8.96 -1.04
N MET A 385 2.01 -9.32 -1.84
CA MET A 385 0.85 -10.12 -1.40
C MET A 385 1.26 -11.50 -0.85
N ASP A 386 2.26 -12.14 -1.47
CA ASP A 386 2.68 -13.52 -1.15
C ASP A 386 4.09 -13.63 -0.56
N SER A 387 4.72 -12.52 -0.17
CA SER A 387 6.03 -12.64 0.50
C SER A 387 5.80 -13.17 1.91
N GLU A 388 6.34 -14.36 2.18
CA GLU A 388 6.47 -14.89 3.55
C GLU A 388 7.05 -13.79 4.45
N ILE A 389 6.52 -13.70 5.67
CA ILE A 389 7.15 -12.91 6.74
C ILE A 389 8.43 -13.67 7.09
N GLU A 390 9.51 -13.40 6.36
CA GLU A 390 10.84 -13.78 6.81
C GLU A 390 11.03 -13.10 8.17
N ASN A 391 11.19 -13.91 9.22
CA ASN A 391 11.65 -13.46 10.53
C ASN A 391 13.10 -12.97 10.39
N LYS A 392 13.30 -11.81 9.76
CA LYS A 392 14.53 -11.07 9.88
C LYS A 392 14.49 -10.37 11.23
N SER A 393 14.99 -11.07 12.24
CA SER A 393 15.41 -10.48 13.52
C SER A 393 16.58 -9.52 13.27
N ALA A 394 16.28 -8.38 12.67
CA ALA A 394 17.19 -7.24 12.57
C ALA A 394 16.49 -5.97 13.10
N TYR A 395 15.61 -6.14 14.09
CA TYR A 395 15.20 -5.04 14.96
C TYR A 395 16.31 -4.85 16.00
N THR A 396 17.40 -4.20 15.61
CA THR A 396 18.42 -3.81 16.58
C THR A 396 17.80 -2.82 17.55
N ASN A 397 17.89 -3.14 18.85
CA ASN A 397 17.84 -2.20 19.96
C ASN A 397 18.84 -1.06 19.69
N LYS A 398 18.41 -0.04 18.96
CA LYS A 398 19.25 1.07 18.51
C LYS A 398 18.80 2.39 19.11
N ILE A 399 18.32 2.35 20.35
CA ILE A 399 17.98 3.55 21.12
C ILE A 399 19.24 4.43 21.30
N ASP A 400 20.41 3.83 21.49
CA ASP A 400 21.68 4.56 21.59
C ASP A 400 22.15 5.19 20.26
N SER A 401 21.59 4.75 19.11
CA SER A 401 21.98 5.27 17.80
C SER A 401 21.33 6.58 17.40
N ILE A 402 20.25 7.01 18.07
CA ILE A 402 19.55 8.25 17.66
C ILE A 402 20.47 9.47 17.84
N GLN A 403 21.31 9.52 18.88
CA GLN A 403 22.33 10.56 19.02
C GLN A 403 23.50 10.43 18.03
N SER A 404 23.89 9.20 17.68
CA SER A 404 24.90 8.96 16.63
C SER A 404 24.38 9.35 15.23
N ILE A 405 23.08 9.22 14.97
CA ILE A 405 22.41 9.59 13.72
C ILE A 405 22.16 11.10 13.66
N LEU A 406 21.90 11.75 14.80
CA LEU A 406 21.85 13.21 14.90
C LEU A 406 23.23 13.86 14.76
N SER A 407 24.32 13.08 14.79
CA SER A 407 25.70 13.52 14.52
C SER A 407 26.25 13.06 13.14
N PHE A 408 25.47 12.36 12.33
CA PHE A 408 25.87 11.88 10.99
C PHE A 408 26.11 13.03 10.01
N THR A 409 27.28 13.07 9.36
CA THR A 409 27.59 14.08 8.35
C THR A 409 27.23 13.60 6.95
N GLU A 410 27.06 14.54 6.00
CA GLU A 410 26.81 14.23 4.58
C GLU A 410 27.94 13.37 3.97
N GLN A 411 29.15 13.46 4.52
CA GLN A 411 30.33 12.68 4.12
C GLN A 411 30.22 11.21 4.56
N ASP A 412 29.63 10.94 5.72
CA ASP A 412 29.42 9.58 6.22
C ASP A 412 28.34 8.84 5.43
N ALA A 413 27.32 9.56 4.96
CA ALA A 413 26.32 9.05 4.01
C ALA A 413 26.93 8.75 2.63
N ARG A 414 27.88 9.58 2.16
CA ARG A 414 28.61 9.35 0.90
C ARG A 414 29.56 8.16 1.01
N ASN A 415 30.21 7.94 2.14
CA ASN A 415 31.07 6.77 2.37
C ASN A 415 30.27 5.47 2.43
N LEU A 416 29.04 5.49 2.96
CA LEU A 416 28.13 4.33 2.95
C LEU A 416 27.53 4.06 1.56
N LEU A 417 27.43 5.08 0.70
CA LEU A 417 26.97 4.97 -0.69
C LEU A 417 28.11 4.59 -1.65
N ALA A 418 29.36 4.88 -1.31
CA ALA A 418 30.55 4.56 -2.10
C ALA A 418 30.79 3.04 -2.22
N ASP A 419 30.31 2.24 -1.29
CA ASP A 419 30.46 0.77 -1.30
C ASP A 419 29.42 0.04 -2.17
N LYS A 420 28.52 0.77 -2.86
CA LYS A 420 27.45 0.19 -3.71
C LYS A 420 27.54 0.52 -5.19
N GLN A 421 28.69 0.98 -5.70
CA GLN A 421 28.88 1.22 -7.13
C GLN A 421 29.80 0.19 -7.81
N LYS A 422 29.20 -0.90 -8.30
CA LYS A 422 29.71 -1.67 -9.45
C LYS A 422 28.55 -1.97 -10.39
N ASN A 423 28.13 -0.98 -11.18
CA ASN A 423 27.06 -1.13 -12.19
C ASN A 423 27.65 -1.04 -13.61
N GLY A 424 27.57 -2.14 -14.36
CA GLY A 424 27.79 -2.24 -15.81
C GLY A 424 27.03 -3.46 -16.34
N ILE A 425 26.53 -3.39 -17.58
CA ILE A 425 25.80 -4.50 -18.23
C ILE A 425 26.81 -5.34 -19.01
N TYR A 426 26.79 -6.66 -18.81
CA TYR A 426 27.69 -7.61 -19.46
C TYR A 426 26.92 -8.49 -20.46
N MET A 427 27.39 -8.57 -21.70
CA MET A 427 26.90 -9.52 -22.72
C MET A 427 27.98 -10.55 -23.00
N LEU A 428 27.64 -11.84 -22.99
CA LEU A 428 28.59 -12.91 -23.30
C LEU A 428 28.09 -13.69 -24.52
N ARG A 429 28.88 -13.73 -25.60
CA ARG A 429 28.55 -14.45 -26.84
C ARG A 429 29.60 -15.51 -27.11
N GLN A 430 29.18 -16.76 -27.30
CA GLN A 430 30.07 -17.86 -27.68
C GLN A 430 30.48 -17.74 -29.15
N SER A 431 31.75 -17.98 -29.45
CA SER A 431 32.28 -18.04 -30.81
C SER A 431 31.63 -19.21 -31.55
N THR A 432 31.14 -19.00 -32.76
CA THR A 432 30.55 -20.06 -33.60
C THR A 432 31.56 -21.07 -34.13
N ARG A 433 32.87 -20.83 -33.92
CA ARG A 433 33.97 -21.65 -34.43
C ARG A 433 34.76 -22.40 -33.35
N ASP A 434 34.62 -22.03 -32.07
CA ASP A 434 35.37 -22.64 -30.96
C ASP A 434 34.53 -22.55 -29.68
N GLU A 435 34.16 -23.72 -29.14
CA GLU A 435 33.26 -23.86 -27.99
C GLU A 435 33.84 -23.25 -26.71
N ASN A 436 35.16 -23.04 -26.62
CA ASN A 436 35.80 -22.52 -25.43
C ASN A 436 36.04 -21.00 -25.46
N LYS A 437 35.69 -20.32 -26.56
CA LYS A 437 35.96 -18.89 -26.76
C LYS A 437 34.70 -18.04 -26.76
N PHE A 438 34.76 -16.93 -26.05
CA PHE A 438 33.65 -16.01 -25.83
C PHE A 438 34.05 -14.57 -26.12
N ILE A 439 33.11 -13.79 -26.63
CA ILE A 439 33.20 -12.34 -26.72
C ILE A 439 32.32 -11.76 -25.62
N LEU A 440 32.94 -11.06 -24.68
CA LEU A 440 32.27 -10.34 -23.62
C LEU A 440 32.18 -8.85 -24.00
N SER A 441 30.98 -8.30 -24.07
CA SER A 441 30.75 -6.88 -24.32
C SER A 441 30.27 -6.22 -23.03
N LEU A 442 31.04 -5.25 -22.51
CA LEU A 442 30.67 -4.43 -21.35
C LEU A 442 30.13 -3.09 -21.84
N ILE A 443 28.93 -2.73 -21.37
CA ILE A 443 28.38 -1.40 -21.60
C ILE A 443 28.48 -0.61 -20.29
N LYS A 444 29.25 0.48 -20.33
CA LYS A 444 29.49 1.38 -19.21
C LYS A 444 29.53 2.82 -19.71
N ASP A 445 28.82 3.71 -19.04
CA ASP A 445 28.82 5.16 -19.34
C ASP A 445 28.48 5.49 -20.80
N GLY A 446 27.58 4.70 -21.43
CA GLY A 446 27.17 4.88 -22.82
C GLY A 446 28.18 4.40 -23.87
N GLN A 447 29.25 3.71 -23.48
CA GLN A 447 30.23 3.11 -24.39
C GLN A 447 30.24 1.59 -24.27
N CYS A 448 30.46 0.92 -25.41
CA CYS A 448 30.55 -0.54 -25.51
C CYS A 448 32.02 -0.96 -25.66
N TYR A 449 32.47 -1.87 -24.80
CA TYR A 449 33.84 -2.41 -24.78
C TYR A 449 33.81 -3.91 -25.04
N HIS A 450 34.58 -4.41 -26.00
CA HIS A 450 34.64 -5.84 -26.36
C HIS A 450 35.92 -6.50 -25.86
N TYR A 451 35.77 -7.63 -25.16
CA TYR A 451 36.85 -8.44 -24.62
C TYR A 451 36.74 -9.86 -25.16
N ARG A 452 37.87 -10.49 -25.49
CA ARG A 452 37.92 -11.91 -25.86
C ARG A 452 38.31 -12.70 -24.62
N ALA A 453 37.49 -13.69 -24.27
CA ALA A 453 37.67 -14.50 -23.08
C ALA A 453 37.58 -15.98 -23.40
N HIS A 454 38.20 -16.82 -22.58
CA HIS A 454 38.01 -18.27 -22.63
C HIS A 454 37.51 -18.80 -21.28
N HIS A 455 36.74 -19.89 -21.32
CA HIS A 455 36.11 -20.46 -20.12
C HIS A 455 37.06 -21.40 -19.39
N ALA A 456 37.32 -21.12 -18.10
CA ALA A 456 38.28 -21.86 -17.27
C ALA A 456 37.65 -22.90 -16.32
N GLY A 457 36.32 -23.09 -16.39
CA GLY A 457 35.56 -23.99 -15.50
C GLY A 457 34.89 -23.24 -14.34
N ASN A 458 33.91 -23.87 -13.68
CA ASN A 458 33.15 -23.32 -12.54
C ASN A 458 32.52 -21.93 -12.75
N GLY A 459 32.19 -21.56 -14.01
CA GLY A 459 31.63 -20.25 -14.31
C GLY A 459 32.67 -19.11 -14.29
N THR A 460 33.96 -19.43 -14.33
CA THR A 460 35.06 -18.47 -14.40
C THR A 460 35.49 -18.22 -15.85
N PHE A 461 35.64 -16.94 -16.21
CA PHE A 461 36.11 -16.51 -17.53
C PHE A 461 37.43 -15.72 -17.41
N LEU A 462 38.41 -16.08 -18.23
CA LEU A 462 39.74 -15.47 -18.27
C LEU A 462 39.90 -14.65 -19.54
N ASP A 463 40.52 -13.47 -19.43
CA ASP A 463 40.90 -12.66 -20.60
C ASP A 463 41.97 -13.39 -21.43
N GLU A 464 41.78 -13.51 -22.74
CA GLU A 464 42.69 -14.26 -23.63
C GLU A 464 44.12 -13.68 -23.68
N LYS A 465 44.32 -12.41 -23.33
CA LYS A 465 45.64 -11.76 -23.40
C LYS A 465 46.37 -11.76 -22.07
N THR A 466 45.65 -11.62 -20.96
CA THR A 466 46.26 -11.42 -19.64
C THR A 466 46.11 -12.61 -18.70
N ASP A 467 45.30 -13.61 -19.04
CA ASP A 467 44.99 -14.80 -18.21
C ASP A 467 44.45 -14.47 -16.80
N SER A 468 44.09 -13.20 -16.58
CA SER A 468 43.53 -12.72 -15.32
C SER A 468 42.05 -13.05 -15.24
N VAL A 469 41.59 -13.42 -14.05
CA VAL A 469 40.17 -13.66 -13.77
C VAL A 469 39.37 -12.39 -14.04
N PHE A 470 38.55 -12.44 -15.09
CA PHE A 470 37.73 -11.33 -15.52
C PHE A 470 36.34 -11.37 -14.83
N TYR A 471 35.83 -12.57 -14.53
CA TYR A 471 34.51 -12.79 -13.95
C TYR A 471 34.36 -14.20 -13.33
N SER A 472 33.60 -14.37 -12.23
CA SER A 472 33.28 -15.67 -11.61
C SER A 472 31.81 -15.73 -11.18
N LEU A 473 31.08 -16.78 -11.60
CA LEU A 473 29.70 -17.06 -11.20
C LEU A 473 29.67 -18.22 -10.19
N ASP A 474 29.42 -17.93 -8.92
CA ASP A 474 29.18 -18.96 -7.91
C ASP A 474 27.83 -19.66 -8.18
N GLY A 475 27.86 -20.73 -8.99
CA GLY A 475 26.88 -21.82 -8.96
C GLY A 475 25.56 -21.69 -9.73
N LEU A 476 25.39 -20.75 -10.67
CA LEU A 476 24.13 -20.57 -11.42
C LEU A 476 24.34 -20.50 -12.94
N LEU A 477 24.61 -21.65 -13.59
CA LEU A 477 24.54 -21.77 -15.05
C LEU A 477 23.62 -22.93 -15.43
N GLU A 478 22.53 -22.61 -16.14
CA GLU A 478 21.77 -23.58 -16.94
C GLU A 478 21.98 -23.25 -18.42
N TYR A 479 22.31 -24.28 -19.20
CA TYR A 479 22.51 -24.20 -20.64
C TYR A 479 21.21 -24.54 -21.36
N TYR A 480 20.88 -23.83 -22.43
CA TYR A 480 19.90 -24.31 -23.39
C TYR A 480 20.29 -23.94 -24.83
N GLN A 481 19.68 -24.65 -25.77
CA GLN A 481 20.08 -24.69 -27.17
C GLN A 481 18.86 -24.31 -28.03
N THR A 482 19.03 -23.30 -28.87
CA THR A 482 18.06 -22.91 -29.90
C THR A 482 18.82 -22.65 -31.19
N ASP A 483 18.36 -23.25 -32.29
CA ASP A 483 18.92 -23.08 -33.64
C ASP A 483 20.43 -23.33 -33.77
N GLY A 484 20.94 -24.35 -33.05
CA GLY A 484 22.35 -24.75 -33.12
C GLY A 484 23.32 -23.83 -32.34
N VAL A 485 22.82 -22.81 -31.63
CA VAL A 485 23.61 -21.91 -30.80
C VAL A 485 23.32 -22.19 -29.31
N ARG A 486 24.37 -22.36 -28.50
CA ARG A 486 24.26 -22.47 -27.02
C ARG A 486 24.22 -21.06 -26.43
N HIS A 487 23.20 -20.78 -25.62
CA HIS A 487 23.04 -19.48 -24.93
C HIS A 487 23.38 -19.63 -23.44
N LEU A 488 24.09 -18.64 -22.87
CA LEU A 488 24.41 -18.56 -21.44
C LEU A 488 23.44 -17.64 -20.72
N ARG A 489 22.86 -18.14 -19.61
CA ARG A 489 21.98 -17.39 -18.71
C ARG A 489 22.83 -16.71 -17.62
N CYS A 490 22.85 -15.37 -17.58
CA CYS A 490 23.44 -14.61 -16.47
C CYS A 490 22.32 -14.09 -15.54
N PRO A 491 22.21 -14.55 -14.28
CA PRO A 491 21.20 -14.08 -13.35
C PRO A 491 21.73 -12.88 -12.56
N LEU A 492 21.92 -11.74 -13.22
CA LEU A 492 22.07 -10.45 -12.54
C LEU A 492 20.99 -9.49 -13.02
N THR A 493 19.77 -9.72 -12.54
CA THR A 493 18.72 -8.71 -12.55
C THR A 493 18.95 -7.73 -11.40
N ILE A 494 19.51 -6.56 -11.69
CA ILE A 494 19.37 -5.37 -10.83
C ILE A 494 18.05 -4.69 -11.24
N PRO A 495 17.02 -4.61 -10.39
CA PRO A 495 15.81 -3.87 -10.73
C PRO A 495 16.06 -2.37 -10.56
N LEU A 496 16.06 -1.62 -11.67
CA LEU A 496 15.92 -0.16 -11.62
C LEU A 496 14.43 0.20 -11.50
N ARG A 497 14.20 1.20 -10.65
CA ARG A 497 12.90 1.69 -10.16
C ARG A 497 12.02 2.26 -11.28
N GLY A 498 10.72 2.07 -11.11
CA GLY A 498 9.70 3.04 -11.53
C GLY A 498 8.61 2.44 -12.41
N HIS A 499 7.37 2.54 -11.91
CA HIS A 499 6.09 2.20 -12.54
C HIS A 499 5.56 0.81 -12.16
N SER A 500 4.55 0.82 -11.29
CA SER A 500 3.79 -0.34 -10.85
C SER A 500 2.81 -0.76 -11.94
N LEU A 501 3.01 -1.95 -12.49
CA LEU A 501 2.04 -2.65 -13.34
C LEU A 501 1.25 -3.71 -12.55
N PRO A 502 0.06 -4.12 -13.02
CA PRO A 502 -0.63 -5.30 -12.51
C PRO A 502 0.12 -6.61 -12.86
N ALA A 503 -0.12 -7.64 -12.07
CA ALA A 503 0.65 -8.89 -11.99
C ALA A 503 0.51 -9.84 -13.21
N PHE A 504 1.11 -9.50 -14.35
CA PHE A 504 1.32 -10.43 -15.48
C PHE A 504 2.75 -10.50 -16.02
N ALA A 505 3.75 -9.82 -15.44
CA ALA A 505 5.13 -9.87 -15.93
C ALA A 505 6.10 -10.26 -14.80
N GLN A 506 6.28 -11.57 -14.57
CA GLN A 506 7.40 -12.07 -13.80
C GLN A 506 8.55 -12.34 -14.77
N ARG A 507 9.40 -11.32 -14.98
CA ARG A 507 10.55 -11.39 -15.90
C ARG A 507 11.50 -12.51 -15.51
N ARG A 508 11.47 -13.61 -16.25
CA ARG A 508 12.50 -14.64 -16.32
C ARG A 508 12.63 -14.97 -17.80
N GLY A 509 13.67 -14.50 -18.49
CA GLY A 509 13.87 -14.85 -19.90
C GLY A 509 14.72 -13.94 -20.81
N VAL A 510 15.16 -14.47 -21.95
CA VAL A 510 16.05 -13.81 -22.95
C VAL A 510 15.52 -12.43 -23.37
N THR A 511 16.27 -11.40 -23.01
CA THR A 511 16.03 -10.01 -23.41
C THR A 511 17.23 -9.56 -24.25
N THR A 512 17.02 -9.18 -25.51
CA THR A 512 18.12 -8.69 -26.37
C THR A 512 18.55 -7.28 -25.98
N ALA A 513 19.76 -6.86 -26.34
CA ALA A 513 20.24 -5.49 -26.11
C ALA A 513 19.30 -4.43 -26.71
N LEU A 514 18.66 -4.75 -27.85
CA LEU A 514 17.68 -3.88 -28.48
C LEU A 514 16.39 -3.73 -27.65
N HIS A 515 15.90 -4.80 -26.99
CA HIS A 515 14.77 -4.69 -26.06
C HIS A 515 15.12 -3.82 -24.84
N GLN A 516 16.32 -4.00 -24.28
CA GLN A 516 16.76 -3.22 -23.12
C GLN A 516 16.91 -1.74 -23.48
N ALA A 517 17.65 -1.42 -24.53
CA ALA A 517 17.83 -0.05 -25.02
C ALA A 517 16.48 0.60 -25.37
N ALA A 518 15.56 -0.17 -25.96
CA ALA A 518 14.22 0.29 -26.27
C ALA A 518 13.38 0.60 -25.01
N SER A 519 13.42 -0.27 -23.99
CA SER A 519 12.73 -0.07 -22.71
C SER A 519 13.28 1.11 -21.90
N GLU A 520 14.59 1.35 -21.99
CA GLU A 520 15.28 2.42 -21.27
C GLU A 520 15.21 3.78 -21.98
N GLY A 521 14.77 3.81 -23.25
CA GLY A 521 14.66 5.06 -24.01
C GLY A 521 15.98 5.54 -24.59
N GLN A 522 16.98 4.67 -24.73
CA GLN A 522 18.31 5.02 -25.23
C GLN A 522 18.32 5.12 -26.76
N LYS A 523 17.73 6.20 -27.29
CA LYS A 523 17.57 6.40 -28.74
C LYS A 523 18.88 6.25 -29.52
N ASP A 524 19.97 6.85 -29.05
CA ASP A 524 21.25 6.81 -29.76
C ASP A 524 21.83 5.38 -29.83
N VAL A 525 21.66 4.60 -28.75
CA VAL A 525 22.06 3.18 -28.72
C VAL A 525 21.17 2.35 -29.64
N VAL A 526 19.85 2.62 -29.67
CA VAL A 526 18.93 1.99 -30.62
C VAL A 526 19.34 2.30 -32.06
N SER A 527 19.61 3.56 -32.40
CA SER A 527 20.09 3.94 -33.74
C SER A 527 21.43 3.30 -34.06
N GLN A 528 22.36 3.19 -33.12
CA GLN A 528 23.64 2.50 -33.33
C GLN A 528 23.43 1.01 -33.61
N ILE A 529 22.62 0.32 -32.81
CA ILE A 529 22.31 -1.11 -32.99
C ILE A 529 21.64 -1.34 -34.36
N LEU A 530 20.70 -0.47 -34.76
CA LEU A 530 19.97 -0.58 -36.02
C LEU A 530 20.83 -0.30 -37.26
N ASN A 531 21.92 0.46 -37.11
CA ASN A 531 22.86 0.79 -38.19
C ASN A 531 24.09 -0.14 -38.22
N ASP A 532 24.21 -1.08 -37.27
CA ASP A 532 25.29 -2.07 -37.26
C ASP A 532 25.04 -3.15 -38.35
N HIS A 533 26.11 -3.59 -39.00
CA HIS A 533 26.05 -4.64 -40.02
C HIS A 533 25.56 -5.98 -39.46
N ASP A 534 25.76 -6.23 -38.16
CA ASP A 534 25.28 -7.41 -37.43
C ASP A 534 23.99 -7.12 -36.61
N CYS A 535 23.18 -6.14 -37.03
CA CYS A 535 21.96 -5.74 -36.33
C CYS A 535 21.04 -6.96 -36.04
N PRO A 536 20.57 -7.14 -34.79
CA PRO A 536 19.55 -8.13 -34.49
C PRO A 536 18.25 -7.80 -35.24
N ASP A 537 17.46 -8.83 -35.59
CA ASP A 537 16.14 -8.63 -36.18
C ASP A 537 15.33 -7.61 -35.35
N ILE A 538 14.89 -6.52 -35.99
CA ILE A 538 14.10 -5.44 -35.36
C ILE A 538 12.75 -5.95 -34.82
N HIS A 539 12.31 -7.11 -35.29
CA HIS A 539 11.12 -7.83 -34.82
C HIS A 539 11.45 -9.00 -33.88
N CYS A 540 12.70 -9.12 -33.40
CA CYS A 540 13.07 -10.16 -32.45
C CYS A 540 12.11 -10.14 -31.26
N LYS A 541 11.70 -11.33 -30.81
CA LYS A 541 10.74 -11.47 -29.72
C LYS A 541 11.47 -11.92 -28.45
N ASN A 542 11.22 -11.25 -27.34
CA ASN A 542 11.63 -11.77 -26.03
C ASN A 542 10.74 -12.96 -25.60
N GLU A 543 10.97 -13.51 -24.41
CA GLU A 543 10.21 -14.66 -23.93
C GLU A 543 8.72 -14.40 -23.69
N GLU A 544 8.29 -13.15 -23.58
CA GLU A 544 6.86 -12.78 -23.50
C GLU A 544 6.26 -12.59 -24.91
N GLY A 545 7.07 -12.73 -25.96
CA GLY A 545 6.69 -12.45 -27.34
C GLY A 545 6.71 -10.96 -27.69
N ASN A 546 7.14 -10.09 -26.77
CA ASN A 546 7.24 -8.65 -27.04
C ASN A 546 8.39 -8.40 -28.02
N THR A 547 8.20 -7.44 -28.91
CA THR A 547 9.27 -6.89 -29.76
C THR A 547 9.89 -5.67 -29.06
N PRO A 548 11.04 -5.14 -29.53
CA PRO A 548 11.57 -3.88 -29.01
C PRO A 548 10.56 -2.72 -29.07
N LEU A 549 9.70 -2.70 -30.09
CA LEU A 549 8.62 -1.71 -30.20
C LEU A 549 7.58 -1.87 -29.10
N HIS A 550 7.21 -3.11 -28.71
CA HIS A 550 6.30 -3.34 -27.58
C HIS A 550 6.87 -2.78 -26.27
N GLU A 551 8.16 -3.00 -26.00
CA GLU A 551 8.81 -2.48 -24.80
C GLU A 551 8.89 -0.95 -24.82
N ALA A 552 9.30 -0.35 -25.94
CA ALA A 552 9.34 1.11 -26.09
C ALA A 552 7.96 1.74 -25.90
N CYS A 553 6.90 1.10 -26.42
CA CYS A 553 5.54 1.56 -26.26
C CYS A 553 5.04 1.43 -24.82
N PHE A 554 5.35 0.32 -24.16
CA PHE A 554 4.98 0.08 -22.76
C PHE A 554 5.61 1.11 -21.81
N PHE A 555 6.88 1.48 -22.03
CA PHE A 555 7.60 2.44 -21.19
C PHE A 555 7.51 3.90 -21.66
N GLY A 556 6.71 4.21 -22.69
CA GLY A 556 6.49 5.59 -23.14
C GLY A 556 7.72 6.25 -23.76
N ARG A 557 8.54 5.49 -24.49
CA ARG A 557 9.79 6.00 -25.08
C ARG A 557 9.55 6.59 -26.46
N ASP A 558 8.88 7.74 -26.52
CA ASP A 558 8.39 8.38 -27.76
C ASP A 558 9.44 8.45 -28.88
N ASP A 559 10.67 8.85 -28.57
CA ASP A 559 11.72 9.03 -29.58
C ASP A 559 12.31 7.71 -30.07
N VAL A 560 12.34 6.70 -29.21
CA VAL A 560 12.68 5.32 -29.60
C VAL A 560 11.57 4.72 -30.44
N VAL A 561 10.30 4.92 -30.09
CA VAL A 561 9.15 4.45 -30.88
C VAL A 561 9.21 5.04 -32.29
N LYS A 562 9.46 6.35 -32.42
CA LYS A 562 9.65 6.99 -33.73
C LYS A 562 10.83 6.40 -34.50
N GLU A 563 11.96 6.16 -33.83
CA GLU A 563 13.17 5.61 -34.46
C GLU A 563 12.95 4.17 -34.94
N LEU A 564 12.35 3.32 -34.11
CA LEU A 564 12.00 1.95 -34.46
C LEU A 564 11.02 1.90 -35.63
N LEU A 565 9.95 2.71 -35.59
CA LEU A 565 8.98 2.79 -36.70
C LEU A 565 9.64 3.29 -38.00
N LYS A 566 10.52 4.29 -37.90
CA LYS A 566 11.29 4.80 -39.05
C LYS A 566 12.22 3.73 -39.64
N ALA A 567 12.80 2.88 -38.79
CA ALA A 567 13.62 1.74 -39.20
C ALA A 567 12.79 0.51 -39.66
N GLY A 568 11.47 0.63 -39.75
CA GLY A 568 10.60 -0.42 -40.29
C GLY A 568 10.00 -1.37 -39.25
N ALA A 569 10.09 -1.06 -37.95
CA ALA A 569 9.42 -1.86 -36.92
C ALA A 569 7.91 -1.93 -37.17
N SER A 570 7.36 -3.15 -37.19
CA SER A 570 5.94 -3.36 -37.45
C SER A 570 5.16 -3.37 -36.13
N TRP A 571 4.16 -2.50 -36.05
CA TRP A 571 3.21 -2.42 -34.93
C TRP A 571 2.15 -3.55 -34.96
N LYS A 572 2.07 -4.31 -36.06
CA LYS A 572 1.08 -5.38 -36.27
C LYS A 572 1.42 -6.67 -35.52
N PHE A 573 2.65 -6.81 -35.04
CA PHE A 573 3.01 -7.98 -34.23
C PHE A 573 2.23 -7.98 -32.93
N VAL A 574 1.84 -9.19 -32.52
CA VAL A 574 1.28 -9.46 -31.20
C VAL A 574 2.26 -10.28 -30.38
N ASN A 575 2.26 -10.04 -29.07
CA ASN A 575 3.01 -10.83 -28.11
C ASN A 575 2.28 -12.15 -27.78
N LYS A 576 2.81 -12.96 -26.85
CA LYS A 576 2.21 -14.25 -26.49
C LYS A 576 0.81 -14.12 -25.86
N LEU A 577 0.47 -12.96 -25.32
CA LEU A 577 -0.86 -12.61 -24.80
C LEU A 577 -1.75 -11.97 -25.87
N GLY A 578 -1.31 -11.94 -27.12
CA GLY A 578 -2.10 -11.40 -28.23
C GLY A 578 -2.18 -9.87 -28.23
N TRP A 579 -1.34 -9.20 -27.43
CA TRP A 579 -1.34 -7.75 -27.30
C TRP A 579 -0.47 -7.10 -28.36
N THR A 580 -0.97 -6.03 -28.97
CA THR A 580 -0.25 -5.19 -29.93
C THR A 580 0.58 -4.13 -29.21
N SER A 581 1.42 -3.39 -29.94
CA SER A 581 2.15 -2.23 -29.39
C SER A 581 1.21 -1.14 -28.85
N LEU A 582 -0.01 -1.02 -29.39
CA LEU A 582 -1.03 -0.08 -28.90
C LEU A 582 -1.63 -0.52 -27.55
N HIS A 583 -1.83 -1.82 -27.34
CA HIS A 583 -2.20 -2.36 -26.02
C HIS A 583 -1.12 -2.05 -24.98
N GLN A 584 0.16 -2.22 -25.34
CA GLN A 584 1.28 -1.92 -24.45
C GLN A 584 1.33 -0.44 -24.07
N ALA A 585 1.15 0.47 -25.03
CA ALA A 585 1.05 1.91 -24.75
C ALA A 585 -0.14 2.23 -23.83
N ALA A 586 -1.28 1.56 -24.02
CA ALA A 586 -2.45 1.71 -23.18
C ALA A 586 -2.25 1.21 -21.75
N LEU A 587 -1.51 0.10 -21.56
CA LEU A 587 -1.13 -0.42 -20.24
C LEU A 587 -0.13 0.49 -19.51
N GLY A 588 0.80 1.09 -20.25
CA GLY A 588 1.87 1.95 -19.71
C GLY A 588 1.47 3.39 -19.40
N ASN A 589 0.21 3.78 -19.62
CA ASN A 589 -0.28 5.16 -19.62
C ASN A 589 0.51 6.12 -20.54
N CYS A 590 0.68 5.76 -21.80
CA CYS A 590 1.53 6.48 -22.75
C CYS A 590 0.71 7.16 -23.87
N PRO A 591 0.00 8.28 -23.60
CA PRO A 591 -0.87 8.93 -24.58
C PRO A 591 -0.12 9.44 -25.81
N THR A 592 1.10 9.98 -25.67
CA THR A 592 1.91 10.43 -26.81
C THR A 592 2.30 9.28 -27.74
N VAL A 593 2.58 8.10 -27.19
CA VAL A 593 2.84 6.89 -27.99
C VAL A 593 1.57 6.45 -28.71
N VAL A 594 0.40 6.51 -28.07
CA VAL A 594 -0.90 6.24 -28.71
C VAL A 594 -1.09 7.15 -29.92
N ASP A 595 -0.86 8.47 -29.77
CA ASP A 595 -0.93 9.42 -30.88
C ASP A 595 0.03 9.07 -32.03
N ILE A 596 1.27 8.66 -31.71
CA ILE A 596 2.25 8.27 -32.72
C ILE A 596 1.78 7.02 -33.48
N LEU A 597 1.30 5.99 -32.77
CA LEU A 597 0.87 4.74 -33.37
C LEU A 597 -0.39 4.90 -34.23
N VAL A 598 -1.39 5.65 -33.75
CA VAL A 598 -2.64 5.85 -34.50
C VAL A 598 -2.41 6.76 -35.71
N ASN A 599 -1.78 7.93 -35.52
CA ASN A 599 -1.63 8.91 -36.61
C ASN A 599 -0.56 8.54 -37.64
N ARG A 600 0.59 8.00 -37.21
CA ARG A 600 1.71 7.74 -38.12
C ARG A 600 1.77 6.31 -38.61
N ALA A 601 1.33 5.37 -37.79
CA ALA A 601 1.38 3.95 -38.11
C ALA A 601 0.02 3.40 -38.57
N GLN A 602 -1.07 4.18 -38.45
CA GLN A 602 -2.44 3.75 -38.75
C GLN A 602 -2.83 2.49 -37.96
N ALA A 603 -2.38 2.42 -36.71
CA ALA A 603 -2.75 1.33 -35.81
C ALA A 603 -4.25 1.34 -35.52
N ASP A 604 -4.88 0.17 -35.57
CA ASP A 604 -6.30 0.00 -35.24
C ASP A 604 -6.53 0.29 -33.75
N VAL A 605 -7.24 1.39 -33.47
CA VAL A 605 -7.58 1.85 -32.13
C VAL A 605 -8.49 0.86 -31.39
N ASP A 606 -9.21 0.03 -32.14
CA ASP A 606 -10.16 -0.96 -31.64
C ASP A 606 -9.60 -2.39 -31.65
N ALA A 607 -8.29 -2.56 -31.91
CA ALA A 607 -7.66 -3.87 -32.05
C ALA A 607 -8.05 -4.80 -30.88
N ARG A 608 -8.72 -5.92 -31.19
CA ARG A 608 -9.15 -6.92 -30.22
C ARG A 608 -8.11 -8.02 -30.12
N ASN A 609 -7.59 -8.27 -28.92
CA ASN A 609 -6.75 -9.46 -28.74
C ASN A 609 -7.59 -10.73 -28.99
N PRO A 610 -6.98 -11.81 -29.48
CA PRO A 610 -7.68 -13.03 -29.86
C PRO A 610 -8.14 -13.90 -28.67
N PHE A 611 -7.71 -13.60 -27.44
CA PHE A 611 -7.91 -14.48 -26.29
C PHE A 611 -9.09 -14.11 -25.41
N ASN A 612 -9.37 -12.81 -25.26
CA ASN A 612 -10.45 -12.33 -24.39
C ASN A 612 -11.13 -11.08 -24.96
N LEU A 613 -10.82 -10.73 -26.22
CA LEU A 613 -11.33 -9.55 -26.91
C LEU A 613 -11.02 -8.24 -26.17
N TYR A 614 -9.93 -8.19 -25.41
CA TYR A 614 -9.50 -6.91 -24.84
C TYR A 614 -9.07 -5.96 -25.94
N ALA A 615 -9.37 -4.69 -25.70
CA ALA A 615 -9.04 -3.54 -26.52
C ALA A 615 -7.95 -2.72 -25.82
N PRO A 616 -7.28 -1.79 -26.51
CA PRO A 616 -6.44 -0.81 -25.85
C PRO A 616 -7.19 -0.03 -24.75
N ILE A 617 -8.44 0.39 -24.99
CA ILE A 617 -9.23 1.12 -23.99
C ILE A 617 -9.60 0.25 -22.77
N HIS A 618 -9.78 -1.07 -22.94
CA HIS A 618 -9.95 -2.01 -21.83
C HIS A 618 -8.70 -2.07 -20.95
N CYS A 619 -7.51 -2.07 -21.58
CA CYS A 619 -6.22 -2.09 -20.89
C CYS A 619 -5.98 -0.81 -20.10
N ALA A 620 -6.24 0.35 -20.73
CA ALA A 620 -6.12 1.65 -20.08
C ALA A 620 -7.09 1.76 -18.88
N ALA A 621 -8.33 1.29 -19.05
CA ALA A 621 -9.32 1.28 -17.97
C ALA A 621 -8.96 0.35 -16.82
N ALA A 622 -8.49 -0.86 -17.10
CA ALA A 622 -8.02 -1.81 -16.08
C ALA A 622 -6.80 -1.29 -15.30
N CYS A 623 -6.00 -0.37 -15.88
CA CYS A 623 -4.82 0.20 -15.23
C CYS A 623 -5.05 1.60 -14.62
N ASN A 624 -6.27 2.13 -14.70
CA ASN A 624 -6.61 3.51 -14.30
C ASN A 624 -5.85 4.61 -15.08
N ASN A 625 -5.57 4.38 -16.37
CA ASN A 625 -4.77 5.26 -17.22
C ASN A 625 -5.66 6.29 -17.94
N VAL A 626 -6.08 7.33 -17.22
CA VAL A 626 -7.10 8.30 -17.64
C VAL A 626 -6.68 9.10 -18.85
N GLU A 627 -5.42 9.56 -18.90
CA GLU A 627 -4.89 10.33 -20.00
C GLU A 627 -4.93 9.51 -21.28
N THR A 628 -4.56 8.24 -21.18
CA THR A 628 -4.61 7.33 -22.33
C THR A 628 -6.05 7.00 -22.75
N ILE A 629 -6.99 6.86 -21.80
CA ILE A 629 -8.42 6.76 -22.13
C ILE A 629 -8.88 8.00 -22.92
N ALA A 630 -8.52 9.20 -22.48
CA ALA A 630 -8.91 10.43 -23.16
C ALA A 630 -8.34 10.49 -24.59
N THR A 631 -7.08 10.12 -24.77
CA THR A 631 -6.44 10.07 -26.09
C THR A 631 -7.06 9.01 -26.99
N LEU A 632 -7.33 7.80 -26.48
CA LEU A 632 -8.00 6.75 -27.26
C LEU A 632 -9.40 7.18 -27.72
N ILE A 633 -10.18 7.83 -26.85
CA ILE A 633 -11.49 8.37 -27.20
C ILE A 633 -11.38 9.49 -28.24
N ALA A 634 -10.35 10.33 -28.16
CA ALA A 634 -10.10 11.39 -29.15
C ALA A 634 -9.74 10.83 -30.55
N HIS A 635 -9.27 9.57 -30.61
CA HIS A 635 -9.05 8.82 -31.84
C HIS A 635 -10.21 7.87 -32.17
N ASP A 636 -11.43 8.21 -31.75
CA ASP A 636 -12.65 7.48 -32.04
C ASP A 636 -12.68 6.02 -31.53
N SER A 637 -11.91 5.69 -30.48
CA SER A 637 -12.03 4.41 -29.79
C SER A 637 -13.46 4.22 -29.28
N PRO A 638 -14.10 3.06 -29.54
CA PRO A 638 -15.39 2.74 -28.97
C PRO A 638 -15.39 2.84 -27.45
N LEU A 639 -16.46 3.43 -26.89
CA LEU A 639 -16.59 3.67 -25.44
C LEU A 639 -17.13 2.47 -24.66
N ARG A 640 -17.90 1.59 -25.31
CA ARG A 640 -18.48 0.38 -24.70
C ARG A 640 -18.18 -0.89 -25.51
N PRO A 641 -16.92 -1.12 -25.92
CA PRO A 641 -16.54 -2.41 -26.45
C PRO A 641 -16.76 -3.47 -25.38
N LEU A 642 -17.05 -4.71 -25.78
CA LEU A 642 -17.23 -5.82 -24.85
C LEU A 642 -16.05 -6.77 -24.97
N THR A 643 -15.53 -7.21 -23.83
CA THR A 643 -14.66 -8.39 -23.76
C THR A 643 -15.47 -9.67 -24.03
N GLU A 644 -14.80 -10.80 -24.13
CA GLU A 644 -15.46 -12.11 -24.24
C GLU A 644 -16.40 -12.40 -23.05
N ASN A 645 -16.08 -11.86 -21.86
CA ASN A 645 -16.92 -11.99 -20.66
C ASN A 645 -18.05 -10.95 -20.60
N GLY A 646 -18.24 -10.15 -21.64
CA GLY A 646 -19.25 -9.09 -21.67
C GLY A 646 -18.91 -7.88 -20.80
N GLU A 647 -17.64 -7.64 -20.47
CA GLU A 647 -17.20 -6.51 -19.64
C GLU A 647 -16.89 -5.30 -20.52
N THR A 648 -17.37 -4.11 -20.16
CA THR A 648 -16.99 -2.85 -20.81
C THR A 648 -15.70 -2.27 -20.21
N PRO A 649 -15.07 -1.23 -20.83
CA PRO A 649 -13.97 -0.53 -20.19
C PRO A 649 -14.36 0.06 -18.83
N TYR A 650 -15.61 0.53 -18.69
CA TYR A 650 -16.12 1.03 -17.42
C TYR A 650 -16.18 -0.09 -16.35
N ASP A 651 -16.63 -1.29 -16.72
CA ASP A 651 -16.67 -2.44 -15.82
C ASP A 651 -15.26 -2.87 -15.41
N LEU A 652 -14.29 -2.82 -16.33
CA LEU A 652 -12.89 -3.09 -16.01
C LEU A 652 -12.27 -2.02 -15.11
N ALA A 653 -12.59 -0.74 -15.33
CA ALA A 653 -12.18 0.33 -14.41
C ALA A 653 -12.74 0.09 -13.00
N ILE A 654 -13.99 -0.38 -12.88
CA ILE A 654 -14.57 -0.78 -11.59
C ILE A 654 -13.83 -2.00 -11.01
N LYS A 655 -13.69 -3.07 -11.79
CA LYS A 655 -13.07 -4.34 -11.38
C LYS A 655 -11.65 -4.17 -10.86
N HIS A 656 -10.89 -3.24 -11.45
CA HIS A 656 -9.50 -2.96 -11.10
C HIS A 656 -9.31 -1.73 -10.20
N ASN A 657 -10.39 -1.14 -9.67
CA ASN A 657 -10.37 0.04 -8.79
C ASN A 657 -9.74 1.31 -9.40
N GLY A 658 -9.92 1.52 -10.71
CA GLY A 658 -9.46 2.72 -11.39
C GLY A 658 -10.37 3.92 -11.16
N SER A 659 -10.28 4.56 -10.00
CA SER A 659 -11.19 5.63 -9.55
C SER A 659 -11.33 6.79 -10.54
N GLU A 660 -10.24 7.21 -11.16
CA GLU A 660 -10.25 8.35 -12.07
C GLU A 660 -10.84 7.95 -13.44
N CYS A 661 -10.58 6.72 -13.90
CA CYS A 661 -11.19 6.17 -15.10
C CYS A 661 -12.69 5.93 -14.90
N ILE A 662 -13.12 5.47 -13.72
CA ILE A 662 -14.54 5.36 -13.34
C ILE A 662 -15.20 6.74 -13.41
N GLU A 663 -14.58 7.77 -12.84
CA GLU A 663 -15.13 9.12 -12.90
C GLU A 663 -15.22 9.63 -14.35
N LYS A 664 -14.14 9.47 -15.13
CA LYS A 664 -14.05 9.97 -16.51
C LYS A 664 -15.03 9.25 -17.44
N LEU A 665 -14.97 7.92 -17.50
CA LEU A 665 -15.86 7.10 -18.32
C LEU A 665 -17.31 7.23 -17.84
N GLY A 666 -17.56 7.26 -16.53
CA GLY A 666 -18.89 7.44 -15.96
C GLY A 666 -19.53 8.78 -16.36
N LYS A 667 -18.77 9.88 -16.32
CA LYS A 667 -19.23 11.20 -16.78
C LYS A 667 -19.58 11.18 -18.28
N ILE A 668 -18.72 10.60 -19.11
CA ILE A 668 -18.93 10.52 -20.57
C ILE A 668 -20.14 9.64 -20.90
N ILE A 669 -20.24 8.46 -20.26
CA ILE A 669 -21.38 7.55 -20.41
C ILE A 669 -22.70 8.23 -20.01
N THR A 670 -22.71 8.92 -18.87
CA THR A 670 -23.89 9.64 -18.38
C THR A 670 -24.27 10.77 -19.33
N PHE A 671 -23.30 11.55 -19.81
CA PHE A 671 -23.54 12.63 -20.78
C PHE A 671 -24.18 12.11 -22.08
N ILE A 672 -23.65 11.03 -22.64
CA ILE A 672 -24.20 10.41 -23.87
C ILE A 672 -25.59 9.83 -23.62
N SER A 673 -25.84 9.25 -22.44
CA SER A 673 -27.15 8.68 -22.10
C SER A 673 -28.23 9.74 -21.81
N ILE A 674 -27.85 11.02 -21.69
CA ILE A 674 -28.78 12.15 -21.54
C ILE A 674 -29.10 12.79 -22.90
N GLN A 675 -28.24 12.61 -23.91
CA GLN A 675 -28.39 13.18 -25.26
C GLN A 675 -29.14 12.27 -26.23
N ASN A 676 -29.24 10.97 -25.92
CA ASN A 676 -30.06 9.98 -26.62
C ASN A 676 -31.29 9.66 -25.77
#